data_AF-A0A975PQN6-F1
#
_entry.id   AF-A0A975PQN6-F1
#
_cell.length_a   1.000
_cell.length_b   1.000
_cell.length_c   1.000
_cell.angle_alpha   90.00
_cell.angle_beta   90.00
_cell.angle_gamma   90.00
#
_symmetry.space_group_name_H-M   'P 1'
#
loop_
_entity.id
_entity.type
_entity.pdbx_description
1 polymer ?
#
loop_
_entity_poly.entity_id
_entity_poly.type
_entity_poly.pdbx_seq_one_letter_code
_entity_poly.pdbx_strand_id
1 'polypeptide(L)'
;MFEMFRVHLSTESGRQLLQSLGWKGGDTPEILKFIFHDGQQPLSQILVDDVEISETNPIRAYTDSEENYLKWLLDAGETSLEALRRQDGFADDELPRALLYHLARHSLQLSYWDVGMRLRLAAAPAAESAAAARREPSFLHIAEAETRSPSRYLELYSPAPSVTGNPNTFLLDHIATVWNHAPEAAEYRRVLDGLRSLVDTPTARLERLLIEHLDLCTYRLDAWRQGVFQLQLELMRNHLAPVPVATNTGAAAAAAGPARGIYLGAYGWLEDVRPRQSAPVAVTIPPELRDAFDAAARPMVEDPDNLGYIHAPSLDQAQTAAILRSTYVNNADPENARTTGVNLTSWRVRQAMTVLEGMRNDQSLGELLGYRLERELHENFALAETDIYIYALRRHFALVANRNTKSYQDLQPGESIETIEARNVVDGEKLIKHIEDSGNATYPFGLADMPAADATQQGKIDGAVDRLRNVADAVADLAMAESVHQALKGKPDSAAANLDAHGSGLFPPVSEFVATPREGIAITSRTALFLDPAPAAGPAWAAVAQTVRGAAEPVLNAWLASLCPDPSDVFVRVHNETETTDTDIPLSDLGRQPIDWFYDLKLDDRQSLATLDMLVETHYRRTQAPVGPRDRIAVQYDTAPAGKLSLFEFAPLIDAARQLASRGRDLRASDIALNNDSRAEREGSAPVLPRARADDALAALVSLENDTQAFAAPIEAELDDPVANQAAIRSALAARLTAYALLVERARAFGFRELDGAIGIRWKRQWFTALDNRLRDTIAEWHRRLDDFHGFIARYDAVPPGSAFADVFRPLQRAERQISTTVTTPLPDDPATMRADLATRVQAFEARLAALEAVVALGTDDADQYLTQLEAALPLTDFVPEDFDIAEARAAFAAPSAEMVATVEALLAAAAKRRTAAQAKLDALAGAQPDAVADLVIGALQALFGEEFVALPSFTLTPEQQAELALCEADKANLIRHQRDTLGDPDPVDTWWHGTARVRDQMAGLEYLSMAREALTGTDIALDAWQLPHAPDAHWVGATYPVDYAIDGDRLLFQAHHAAPFAPAAAQVGILIDEWTEVIPTENITTGVAFHFDQPNSEPPQGFLLMTPTDFRGGWVWADIIDGLNETLDAAKRRAVEPEHIDATPYAQFVPATIASTLHHPLSIMLNYAVVNNFARVDAEEIV
;
A
#
# COMPACT_ATOMS: atom_id res chain seq x y z
N MET A 1 -24.20 30.27 54.52
CA MET A 1 -24.76 28.96 54.12
C MET A 1 -23.97 28.36 52.94
N PHE A 2 -23.72 29.12 51.86
CA PHE A 2 -22.88 28.67 50.73
C PHE A 2 -21.44 28.29 51.14
N GLU A 3 -20.79 29.11 51.98
CA GLU A 3 -19.45 28.80 52.54
C GLU A 3 -19.42 27.52 53.39
N MET A 4 -20.47 27.23 54.18
CA MET A 4 -20.52 25.99 54.96
C MET A 4 -20.61 24.74 54.08
N PHE A 5 -21.34 24.81 52.96
CA PHE A 5 -21.40 23.71 51.98
C PHE A 5 -20.06 23.52 51.27
N ARG A 6 -19.41 24.62 50.88
CA ARG A 6 -18.09 24.61 50.24
C ARG A 6 -17.03 23.99 51.15
N VAL A 7 -16.98 24.41 52.41
CA VAL A 7 -16.09 23.83 53.44
C VAL A 7 -16.37 22.34 53.62
N HIS A 8 -17.64 21.93 53.79
CA HIS A 8 -17.97 20.52 53.96
C HIS A 8 -17.54 19.63 52.77
N LEU A 9 -17.76 20.09 51.53
CA LEU A 9 -17.32 19.38 50.32
C LEU A 9 -15.79 19.33 50.21
N SER A 10 -15.12 20.43 50.52
CA SER A 10 -13.66 20.50 50.50
C SER A 10 -13.04 19.53 51.53
N THR A 11 -13.49 19.57 52.79
CA THR A 11 -13.05 18.68 53.86
C THR A 11 -13.31 17.20 53.55
N GLU A 12 -14.46 16.85 52.97
CA GLU A 12 -14.75 15.46 52.57
C GLU A 12 -13.87 15.00 51.40
N SER A 13 -13.65 15.84 50.38
CA SER A 13 -12.74 15.51 49.28
C SER A 13 -11.29 15.30 49.74
N GLY A 14 -10.78 16.15 50.63
CA GLY A 14 -9.45 16.00 51.22
C GLY A 14 -9.36 14.75 52.12
N ARG A 15 -10.43 14.43 52.86
CA ARG A 15 -10.49 13.20 53.67
C ARG A 15 -10.48 11.94 52.81
N GLN A 16 -11.24 11.92 51.71
CA GLN A 16 -11.27 10.81 50.76
C GLN A 16 -9.89 10.61 50.11
N LEU A 17 -9.21 11.71 49.74
CA LEU A 17 -7.85 11.65 49.21
C LEU A 17 -6.89 11.04 50.23
N LEU A 18 -6.89 11.49 51.49
CA LEU A 18 -6.06 10.90 52.54
C LEU A 18 -6.36 9.42 52.78
N GLN A 19 -7.64 9.02 52.74
CA GLN A 19 -8.04 7.61 52.84
C GLN A 19 -7.51 6.77 51.68
N SER A 20 -7.56 7.28 50.44
CA SER A 20 -6.97 6.60 49.29
C SER A 20 -5.45 6.46 49.39
N LEU A 21 -4.81 7.41 50.08
CA LEU A 21 -3.36 7.40 50.35
C LEU A 21 -2.99 6.63 51.62
N GLY A 22 -3.95 5.92 52.24
CA GLY A 22 -3.71 5.00 53.34
C GLY A 22 -3.77 5.61 54.75
N TRP A 23 -4.27 6.83 54.92
CA TRP A 23 -4.54 7.42 56.24
C TRP A 23 -5.64 6.64 56.98
N LYS A 24 -5.33 6.16 58.19
CA LYS A 24 -6.24 5.36 59.03
C LYS A 24 -6.74 6.09 60.29
N GLY A 25 -6.44 7.39 60.44
CA GLY A 25 -6.84 8.17 61.60
C GLY A 25 -8.34 8.46 61.63
N GLY A 26 -8.95 8.38 62.82
CA GLY A 26 -10.37 8.68 63.04
C GLY A 26 -10.71 10.18 63.05
N ASP A 27 -9.74 11.03 63.42
CA ASP A 27 -9.90 12.48 63.52
C ASP A 27 -9.55 13.18 62.19
N THR A 28 -10.34 14.20 61.84
CA THR A 28 -10.05 15.08 60.69
C THR A 28 -8.79 15.93 60.99
N PRO A 29 -7.75 15.90 60.13
CA PRO A 29 -6.59 16.77 60.25
C PRO A 29 -6.97 18.25 60.35
N GLU A 30 -6.26 19.02 61.20
CA GLU A 30 -6.54 20.45 61.43
C GLU A 30 -6.48 21.28 60.14
N ILE A 31 -5.58 20.94 59.21
CA ILE A 31 -5.47 21.64 57.91
C ILE A 31 -6.78 21.64 57.12
N LEU A 32 -7.57 20.56 57.21
CA LEU A 32 -8.85 20.41 56.52
C LEU A 32 -10.01 21.13 57.23
N LYS A 33 -9.75 21.70 58.42
CA LYS A 33 -10.70 22.53 59.17
C LYS A 33 -10.54 24.02 58.88
N PHE A 34 -9.45 24.43 58.22
CA PHE A 34 -9.27 25.83 57.83
C PHE A 34 -10.18 26.19 56.65
N ILE A 35 -10.65 27.45 56.65
CA ILE A 35 -11.44 28.02 55.56
C ILE A 35 -10.50 28.85 54.71
N PHE A 36 -10.24 28.42 53.48
CA PHE A 36 -9.45 29.19 52.51
C PHE A 36 -10.38 30.19 51.81
N HIS A 37 -10.04 31.48 51.90
CA HIS A 37 -10.74 32.54 51.17
C HIS A 37 -10.14 32.69 49.77
N ASP A 38 -10.98 32.87 48.74
CA ASP A 38 -10.52 33.01 47.34
C ASP A 38 -9.82 34.35 47.06
N GLY A 39 -9.84 35.28 48.02
CA GLY A 39 -9.18 36.58 47.90
C GLY A 39 -7.68 36.47 48.12
N GLN A 40 -6.91 36.58 47.03
CA GLN A 40 -5.44 36.69 47.08
C GLN A 40 -5.02 38.16 47.16
N GLN A 41 -3.98 38.46 47.94
CA GLN A 41 -3.36 39.79 48.03
C GLN A 41 -1.87 39.67 47.70
N PRO A 42 -1.36 40.34 46.65
CA PRO A 42 0.05 40.23 46.29
C PRO A 42 0.96 40.88 47.35
N LEU A 43 2.03 40.20 47.74
CA LEU A 43 3.11 40.77 48.56
C LEU A 43 4.07 41.53 47.63
N SER A 44 3.84 42.83 47.44
CA SER A 44 4.45 43.59 46.34
C SER A 44 5.34 44.76 46.76
N GLN A 45 5.48 45.05 48.06
CA GLN A 45 6.13 46.29 48.50
C GLN A 45 7.64 46.17 48.70
N ILE A 46 8.13 45.36 49.65
CA ILE A 46 9.56 45.31 49.99
C ILE A 46 9.98 43.86 50.27
N LEU A 47 10.74 43.25 49.37
CA LEU A 47 11.22 41.86 49.53
C LEU A 47 12.49 41.79 50.41
N VAL A 48 13.52 42.55 50.04
CA VAL A 48 14.84 42.53 50.70
C VAL A 48 15.18 43.86 51.36
N ASP A 49 15.02 44.98 50.66
CA ASP A 49 15.36 46.31 51.17
C ASP A 49 14.54 47.38 50.46
N ASP A 50 14.41 48.56 51.05
CA ASP A 50 13.64 49.70 50.48
C ASP A 50 14.46 50.58 49.52
N VAL A 51 15.68 50.16 49.19
CA VAL A 51 16.57 50.77 48.20
C VAL A 51 16.59 49.98 46.89
N GLU A 52 17.04 50.62 45.80
CA GLU A 52 17.17 49.96 44.51
C GLU A 52 18.14 48.76 44.58
N ILE A 53 17.75 47.67 43.93
CA ILE A 53 18.49 46.41 43.90
C ILE A 53 19.88 46.59 43.28
N SER A 54 20.90 46.01 43.90
CA SER A 54 22.31 46.18 43.53
C SER A 54 23.06 44.85 43.49
N GLU A 55 23.89 44.66 42.45
CA GLU A 55 24.81 43.51 42.32
C GLU A 55 26.07 43.66 43.19
N THR A 56 26.31 44.83 43.79
CA THR A 56 27.52 45.13 44.56
C THR A 56 27.25 45.54 46.00
N ASN A 57 26.13 46.22 46.26
CA ASN A 57 25.85 46.80 47.57
C ASN A 57 24.98 45.85 48.42
N PRO A 58 25.35 45.60 49.69
CA PRO A 58 24.51 44.87 50.64
C PRO A 58 23.33 45.73 51.13
N ILE A 59 22.51 45.18 52.02
CA ILE A 59 21.40 45.90 52.68
C ILE A 59 21.93 47.17 53.37
N ARG A 60 21.17 48.27 53.28
CA ARG A 60 21.55 49.54 53.92
C ARG A 60 21.62 49.43 55.44
N ALA A 61 22.24 50.42 56.08
CA ALA A 61 22.22 50.53 57.53
C ALA A 61 20.79 50.84 58.07
N TYR A 62 20.44 50.20 59.18
CA TYR A 62 19.17 50.36 59.89
C TYR A 62 19.35 50.72 61.38
N THR A 63 20.56 50.65 61.93
CA THR A 63 20.86 50.96 63.32
C THR A 63 21.72 52.24 63.45
N ASP A 64 21.73 52.83 64.64
CA ASP A 64 22.63 53.96 64.98
C ASP A 64 24.13 53.59 64.88
N SER A 65 24.47 52.30 64.90
CA SER A 65 25.81 51.74 64.72
C SER A 65 26.22 51.55 63.25
N GLU A 66 25.41 52.02 62.30
CA GLU A 66 25.56 51.81 60.86
C GLU A 66 25.53 50.33 60.41
N GLU A 67 24.87 49.46 61.17
CA GLU A 67 24.73 48.03 60.83
C GLU A 67 23.43 47.76 60.04
N ASN A 68 23.46 46.78 59.12
CA ASN A 68 22.26 46.32 58.43
C ASN A 68 21.39 45.43 59.34
N TYR A 69 20.11 45.26 59.00
CA TYR A 69 19.19 44.52 59.87
C TYR A 69 19.54 43.02 60.01
N LEU A 70 20.25 42.40 59.06
CA LEU A 70 20.68 41.00 59.16
C LEU A 70 21.81 40.85 60.19
N LYS A 71 22.74 41.81 60.22
CA LYS A 71 23.78 41.87 61.25
C LYS A 71 23.18 42.09 62.64
N TRP A 72 22.20 42.98 62.76
CA TRP A 72 21.46 43.17 64.02
C TRP A 72 20.74 41.88 64.46
N LEU A 73 20.07 41.16 63.55
CA LEU A 73 19.41 39.88 63.86
C LEU A 73 20.39 38.81 64.34
N LEU A 74 21.57 38.73 63.71
CA LEU A 74 22.63 37.81 64.11
C LEU A 74 23.10 38.10 65.55
N ASP A 75 23.44 39.36 65.84
CA ASP A 75 23.92 39.77 67.17
C ASP A 75 22.84 39.57 68.25
N ALA A 76 21.59 39.94 67.95
CA ALA A 76 20.47 39.73 68.86
C ALA A 76 20.20 38.22 69.10
N GLY A 77 20.31 37.38 68.07
CA GLY A 77 20.17 35.93 68.18
C GLY A 77 21.28 35.26 68.99
N GLU A 78 22.51 35.77 68.94
CA GLU A 78 23.62 35.24 69.74
C GLU A 78 23.54 35.63 71.23
N THR A 79 22.83 36.71 71.55
CA THR A 79 22.85 37.35 72.87
C THR A 79 21.59 37.17 73.70
N SER A 80 20.39 37.48 73.17
CA SER A 80 19.14 37.39 73.92
C SER A 80 17.90 37.38 73.03
N LEU A 81 16.99 36.44 73.29
CA LEU A 81 15.66 36.44 72.68
C LEU A 81 14.86 37.72 73.00
N GLU A 82 15.10 38.37 74.13
CA GLU A 82 14.37 39.60 74.50
C GLU A 82 14.71 40.76 73.54
N ALA A 83 15.95 40.82 73.05
CA ALA A 83 16.36 41.79 72.03
C ALA A 83 15.61 41.55 70.70
N LEU A 84 15.51 40.28 70.28
CA LEU A 84 14.71 39.90 69.11
C LEU A 84 13.21 40.21 69.30
N ARG A 85 12.67 40.02 70.51
CA ARG A 85 11.25 40.28 70.81
C ARG A 85 10.94 41.77 70.77
N ARG A 86 11.70 42.60 71.49
CA ARG A 86 11.45 44.04 71.60
C ARG A 86 11.79 44.82 70.33
N GLN A 87 12.75 44.35 69.54
CA GLN A 87 13.24 45.06 68.34
C GLN A 87 13.87 46.41 68.68
N ASP A 88 14.54 46.49 69.82
CA ASP A 88 15.21 47.72 70.28
C ASP A 88 16.51 47.96 69.47
N GLY A 89 16.81 49.23 69.17
CA GLY A 89 18.10 49.66 68.59
C GLY A 89 18.11 49.98 67.09
N PHE A 90 16.95 50.10 66.45
CA PHE A 90 16.83 50.68 65.11
C PHE A 90 16.82 52.21 65.16
N ALA A 91 17.45 52.86 64.16
CA ALA A 91 17.51 54.30 64.06
C ALA A 91 16.12 54.92 63.82
N ASP A 92 15.87 56.10 64.38
CA ASP A 92 14.60 56.86 64.26
C ASP A 92 13.32 56.09 64.70
N ASP A 93 13.45 55.02 65.51
CA ASP A 93 12.38 54.09 65.87
C ASP A 93 11.65 53.47 64.64
N GLU A 94 12.31 53.44 63.46
CA GLU A 94 11.75 52.86 62.24
C GLU A 94 12.16 51.38 62.08
N LEU A 95 11.18 50.48 62.20
CA LEU A 95 11.39 49.04 62.00
C LEU A 95 11.57 48.69 60.51
N PRO A 96 12.46 47.74 60.16
CA PRO A 96 12.57 47.23 58.80
C PRO A 96 11.26 46.56 58.36
N ARG A 97 10.77 46.92 57.16
CA ARG A 97 9.51 46.40 56.58
C ARG A 97 9.72 45.30 55.54
N ALA A 98 10.98 44.94 55.28
CA ALA A 98 11.34 43.93 54.31
C ALA A 98 10.80 42.54 54.72
N LEU A 99 10.27 41.80 53.74
CA LEU A 99 9.83 40.42 53.95
C LEU A 99 10.96 39.54 54.53
N LEU A 100 12.19 39.70 54.02
CA LEU A 100 13.36 38.97 54.51
C LEU A 100 13.62 39.19 56.00
N TYR A 101 13.50 40.43 56.50
CA TYR A 101 13.66 40.74 57.91
C TYR A 101 12.62 40.00 58.78
N HIS A 102 11.34 40.09 58.41
CA HIS A 102 10.26 39.46 59.17
C HIS A 102 10.39 37.94 59.18
N LEU A 103 10.75 37.31 58.04
CA LEU A 103 10.99 35.88 57.95
C LEU A 103 12.18 35.44 58.81
N ALA A 104 13.32 36.13 58.70
CA ALA A 104 14.54 35.82 59.45
C ALA A 104 14.36 35.99 60.97
N ARG A 105 13.68 37.05 61.40
CA ARG A 105 13.34 37.27 62.81
C ARG A 105 12.43 36.16 63.33
N HIS A 106 11.39 35.82 62.57
CA HIS A 106 10.46 34.77 62.94
C HIS A 106 11.16 33.40 63.02
N SER A 107 12.05 33.07 62.07
CA SER A 107 12.82 31.82 62.12
C SER A 107 13.71 31.75 63.36
N LEU A 108 14.39 32.84 63.73
CA LEU A 108 15.20 32.88 64.95
C LEU A 108 14.36 32.63 66.21
N GLN A 109 13.23 33.32 66.35
CA GLN A 109 12.33 33.14 67.49
C GLN A 109 11.78 31.71 67.57
N LEU A 110 11.34 31.14 66.45
CA LEU A 110 10.84 29.77 66.38
C LEU A 110 11.94 28.74 66.71
N SER A 111 13.13 28.90 66.17
CA SER A 111 14.25 28.01 66.46
C SER A 111 14.63 28.09 67.94
N TYR A 112 14.60 29.29 68.55
CA TYR A 112 14.81 29.46 69.99
C TYR A 112 13.79 28.66 70.82
N TRP A 113 12.52 28.70 70.43
CA TRP A 113 11.48 27.88 71.04
C TRP A 113 11.71 26.37 70.86
N ASP A 114 12.08 25.92 69.65
CA ASP A 114 12.35 24.50 69.39
C ASP A 114 13.55 23.99 70.21
N VAL A 115 14.60 24.79 70.39
CA VAL A 115 15.72 24.46 71.31
C VAL A 115 15.19 24.25 72.73
N GLY A 116 14.36 25.16 73.23
CA GLY A 116 13.74 25.03 74.56
C GLY A 116 12.92 23.74 74.71
N MET A 117 12.17 23.36 73.68
CA MET A 117 11.39 22.12 73.67
C MET A 117 12.27 20.87 73.62
N ARG A 118 13.32 20.86 72.79
CA ARG A 118 14.28 19.75 72.71
C ARG A 118 15.01 19.54 74.03
N LEU A 119 15.45 20.62 74.68
CA LEU A 119 16.10 20.56 76.00
C LEU A 119 15.18 19.97 77.06
N ARG A 120 13.89 20.34 77.07
CA ARG A 120 12.90 19.74 77.98
C ARG A 120 12.64 18.27 77.70
N LEU A 121 12.54 17.88 76.43
CA LEU A 121 12.35 16.49 76.02
C LEU A 121 13.54 15.62 76.42
N ALA A 122 14.76 16.13 76.26
CA ALA A 122 15.98 15.46 76.70
C ALA A 122 16.03 15.29 78.22
N ALA A 123 15.59 16.30 78.98
CA ALA A 123 15.56 16.26 80.45
C ALA A 123 14.45 15.37 81.05
N ALA A 124 13.35 15.12 80.32
CA ALA A 124 12.21 14.32 80.79
C ALA A 124 11.53 13.53 79.65
N PRO A 125 12.07 12.38 79.23
CA PRO A 125 11.59 11.64 78.05
C PRO A 125 10.27 10.88 78.22
N ALA A 126 9.70 10.80 79.44
CA ALA A 126 8.53 9.96 79.75
C ALA A 126 7.17 10.66 79.64
N ALA A 127 7.03 11.68 78.78
CA ALA A 127 5.76 12.40 78.64
C ALA A 127 5.03 12.01 77.35
N GLU A 128 3.81 11.47 77.49
CA GLU A 128 2.73 11.52 76.49
C GLU A 128 2.42 12.96 76.00
N SER A 129 3.14 13.98 76.46
CA SER A 129 2.92 15.40 76.18
C SER A 129 3.81 16.02 75.10
N ALA A 130 4.81 15.36 74.51
CA ALA A 130 5.70 16.02 73.53
C ALA A 130 4.95 16.51 72.27
N ALA A 131 3.99 15.72 71.78
CA ALA A 131 3.13 16.10 70.67
C ALA A 131 2.07 17.15 71.07
N ALA A 132 1.57 17.09 72.31
CA ALA A 132 0.62 18.07 72.84
C ALA A 132 1.28 19.43 73.11
N ALA A 133 2.53 19.45 73.60
CA ALA A 133 3.30 20.66 73.88
C ALA A 133 3.72 21.44 72.62
N ARG A 134 3.75 20.77 71.46
CA ARG A 134 3.98 21.42 70.15
C ARG A 134 2.71 21.94 69.49
N ARG A 135 1.52 21.57 69.99
CA ARG A 135 0.25 22.10 69.49
C ARG A 135 -0.08 23.40 70.22
N GLU A 136 -0.29 24.45 69.45
CA GLU A 136 -0.78 25.72 69.99
C GLU A 136 -2.31 25.64 70.13
N PRO A 137 -2.90 26.07 71.26
CA PRO A 137 -4.35 25.99 71.46
C PRO A 137 -5.09 26.99 70.55
N SER A 138 -6.29 26.61 70.09
CA SER A 138 -7.09 27.45 69.18
C SER A 138 -7.57 28.77 69.79
N PHE A 139 -7.66 28.86 71.13
CA PHE A 139 -8.04 30.07 71.86
C PHE A 139 -7.01 30.38 72.94
N LEU A 140 -6.22 31.42 72.72
CA LEU A 140 -5.27 31.93 73.72
C LEU A 140 -6.04 32.80 74.74
N HIS A 141 -5.90 32.49 76.03
CA HIS A 141 -6.43 33.26 77.17
C HIS A 141 -7.97 33.44 77.29
N ILE A 142 -8.79 32.69 76.54
CA ILE A 142 -10.27 32.88 76.54
C ILE A 142 -11.05 31.73 77.26
N ALA A 143 -10.47 30.53 77.43
CA ALA A 143 -11.17 29.39 78.02
C ALA A 143 -10.94 29.25 79.54
N GLU A 144 -12.02 29.28 80.35
CA GLU A 144 -11.97 29.11 81.82
C GLU A 144 -11.59 27.68 82.29
N ALA A 145 -11.50 26.71 81.37
CA ALA A 145 -11.34 25.28 81.72
C ALA A 145 -9.89 24.74 81.64
N GLU A 146 -8.91 25.52 81.19
CA GLU A 146 -7.49 25.08 81.12
C GLU A 146 -6.63 25.85 82.12
N THR A 147 -5.97 25.13 83.02
CA THR A 147 -5.13 25.68 84.11
C THR A 147 -3.84 26.37 83.63
N ARG A 148 -3.53 26.34 82.34
CA ARG A 148 -2.49 27.15 81.67
C ARG A 148 -2.90 27.34 80.21
N SER A 149 -2.95 28.57 79.71
CA SER A 149 -2.98 28.84 78.27
C SER A 149 -1.53 29.07 77.82
N PRO A 150 -0.85 28.08 77.18
CA PRO A 150 0.57 28.19 76.91
C PRO A 150 0.79 28.83 75.55
N SER A 151 1.03 30.13 75.52
CA SER A 151 1.71 30.71 74.36
C SER A 151 3.13 30.15 74.26
N ARG A 152 3.72 30.16 73.06
CA ARG A 152 5.12 29.71 72.87
C ARG A 152 6.09 30.52 73.71
N TYR A 153 5.80 31.80 73.94
CA TYR A 153 6.57 32.64 74.84
C TYR A 153 6.46 32.17 76.29
N LEU A 154 5.26 31.84 76.81
CA LEU A 154 5.12 31.40 78.19
C LEU A 154 6.09 30.25 78.54
N GLU A 155 6.29 29.32 77.63
CA GLU A 155 7.22 28.20 77.82
C GLU A 155 8.69 28.64 77.95
N LEU A 156 9.08 29.71 77.26
CA LEU A 156 10.43 30.29 77.27
C LEU A 156 10.66 31.20 78.50
N TYR A 157 9.64 31.96 78.91
CA TYR A 157 9.65 32.83 80.10
C TYR A 157 9.25 32.08 81.39
N SER A 158 9.16 30.75 81.36
CA SER A 158 8.93 29.93 82.54
C SER A 158 10.26 29.34 83.05
N PRO A 159 10.50 29.31 84.38
CA PRO A 159 11.62 28.57 84.93
C PRO A 159 11.47 27.08 84.63
N ALA A 160 12.56 26.45 84.16
CA ALA A 160 12.59 25.02 83.84
C ALA A 160 13.67 24.31 84.68
N PRO A 161 13.40 24.00 85.97
CA PRO A 161 14.42 23.46 86.87
C PRO A 161 14.99 22.12 86.41
N SER A 162 14.19 21.31 85.70
CA SER A 162 14.63 20.02 85.14
C SER A 162 15.67 20.15 84.04
N VAL A 163 15.72 21.30 83.35
CA VAL A 163 16.68 21.59 82.28
C VAL A 163 17.87 22.38 82.83
N THR A 164 17.59 23.45 83.57
CA THR A 164 18.58 24.46 83.99
C THR A 164 19.32 24.09 85.28
N GLY A 165 18.77 23.17 86.09
CA GLY A 165 19.26 22.88 87.43
C GLY A 165 19.02 24.00 88.46
N ASN A 166 18.39 25.11 88.08
CA ASN A 166 18.13 26.29 88.94
C ASN A 166 16.64 26.70 88.86
N PRO A 167 15.91 26.78 89.98
CA PRO A 167 14.48 27.12 89.97
C PRO A 167 14.17 28.57 89.58
N ASN A 168 15.16 29.46 89.52
CA ASN A 168 14.96 30.88 89.24
C ASN A 168 15.46 31.32 87.85
N THR A 169 16.03 30.42 87.05
CA THR A 169 16.53 30.74 85.70
C THR A 169 15.45 30.43 84.68
N PHE A 170 15.06 31.43 83.89
CA PHE A 170 14.15 31.22 82.77
C PHE A 170 14.81 30.39 81.69
N LEU A 171 14.00 29.62 80.95
CA LEU A 171 14.51 28.77 79.89
C LEU A 171 15.20 29.59 78.79
N LEU A 172 14.71 30.80 78.49
CA LEU A 172 15.31 31.66 77.49
C LEU A 172 16.75 32.10 77.85
N ASP A 173 16.99 32.44 79.12
CA ASP A 173 18.30 32.88 79.61
C ASP A 173 19.29 31.72 79.59
N HIS A 174 18.81 30.50 79.87
CA HIS A 174 19.63 29.31 79.78
C HIS A 174 20.06 29.03 78.34
N ILE A 175 19.14 29.11 77.37
CA ILE A 175 19.44 28.90 75.94
C ILE A 175 20.54 29.86 75.48
N ALA A 176 20.48 31.14 75.89
CA ALA A 176 21.49 32.14 75.57
C ALA A 176 22.92 31.73 76.00
N THR A 177 23.04 30.89 77.03
CA THR A 177 24.35 30.39 77.51
C THR A 177 24.81 29.08 76.88
N VAL A 178 23.89 28.29 76.30
CA VAL A 178 24.20 26.92 75.83
C VAL A 178 24.09 26.73 74.32
N TRP A 179 23.52 27.69 73.59
CA TRP A 179 23.21 27.55 72.17
C TRP A 179 24.43 27.17 71.30
N ASN A 180 25.63 27.63 71.66
CA ASN A 180 26.83 27.43 70.86
C ASN A 180 27.44 26.01 70.98
N HIS A 181 27.05 25.22 71.99
CA HIS A 181 27.62 23.89 72.23
C HIS A 181 26.60 22.79 72.50
N ALA A 182 25.38 23.10 72.95
CA ALA A 182 24.34 22.10 73.21
C ALA A 182 23.97 21.34 71.91
N PRO A 183 23.91 20.00 71.91
CA PRO A 183 23.48 19.24 70.74
C PRO A 183 22.04 19.58 70.32
N GLU A 184 21.17 19.92 71.28
CA GLU A 184 19.79 20.33 71.06
C GLU A 184 19.66 21.64 70.26
N ALA A 185 20.71 22.48 70.27
CA ALA A 185 20.77 23.76 69.56
C ALA A 185 21.43 23.67 68.17
N ALA A 186 21.63 22.46 67.62
CA ALA A 186 22.29 22.28 66.32
C ALA A 186 21.61 23.03 65.16
N GLU A 187 20.28 22.96 65.04
CA GLU A 187 19.56 23.70 63.98
C GLU A 187 19.62 25.21 64.21
N TYR A 188 19.57 25.66 65.45
CA TYR A 188 19.67 27.09 65.77
C TYR A 188 21.03 27.66 65.33
N ARG A 189 22.12 26.91 65.55
CA ARG A 189 23.44 27.29 65.02
C ARG A 189 23.46 27.36 63.50
N ARG A 190 22.84 26.40 62.79
CA ARG A 190 22.75 26.44 61.32
C ARG A 190 21.99 27.68 60.83
N VAL A 191 20.93 28.09 61.52
CA VAL A 191 20.19 29.33 61.19
C VAL A 191 21.10 30.56 61.39
N LEU A 192 21.85 30.63 62.49
CA LEU A 192 22.81 31.72 62.73
C LEU A 192 23.95 31.74 61.70
N ASP A 193 24.51 30.57 61.34
CA ASP A 193 25.57 30.46 60.32
C ASP A 193 25.05 30.85 58.93
N GLY A 194 23.79 30.51 58.63
CA GLY A 194 23.08 30.94 57.43
C GLY A 194 22.95 32.46 57.38
N LEU A 195 22.44 33.09 58.45
CA LEU A 195 22.34 34.55 58.54
C LEU A 195 23.71 35.21 58.40
N ARG A 196 24.75 34.68 59.04
CA ARG A 196 26.13 35.20 58.93
C ARG A 196 26.63 35.20 57.49
N SER A 197 26.23 34.21 56.69
CA SER A 197 26.60 34.14 55.26
C SER A 197 25.84 35.17 54.40
N LEU A 198 24.69 35.66 54.87
CA LEU A 198 23.83 36.59 54.14
C LEU A 198 24.15 38.07 54.43
N VAL A 199 24.81 38.40 55.54
CA VAL A 199 25.05 39.78 56.00
C VAL A 199 25.66 40.68 54.93
N ASP A 200 26.72 40.22 54.25
CA ASP A 200 27.47 41.00 53.25
C ASP A 200 27.03 40.73 51.81
N THR A 201 25.93 39.98 51.61
CA THR A 201 25.49 39.60 50.28
C THR A 201 24.78 40.78 49.58
N PRO A 202 25.10 41.09 48.31
CA PRO A 202 24.44 42.16 47.57
C PRO A 202 22.92 41.97 47.48
N THR A 203 22.15 43.07 47.49
CA THR A 203 20.67 43.01 47.52
C THR A 203 20.08 42.26 46.33
N ALA A 204 20.69 42.33 45.14
CA ALA A 204 20.26 41.57 43.95
C ALA A 204 20.42 40.06 44.11
N ARG A 205 21.48 39.62 44.80
CA ARG A 205 21.69 38.20 45.07
C ARG A 205 20.78 37.72 46.19
N LEU A 206 20.57 38.53 47.23
CA LEU A 206 19.62 38.24 48.29
C LEU A 206 18.19 38.11 47.76
N GLU A 207 17.77 38.96 46.82
CA GLU A 207 16.44 38.89 46.23
C GLU A 207 16.24 37.61 45.42
N ARG A 208 17.20 37.25 44.56
CA ARG A 208 17.18 35.96 43.84
C ARG A 208 17.10 34.78 44.79
N LEU A 209 17.96 34.74 45.82
CA LEU A 209 17.97 33.67 46.82
C LEU A 209 16.65 33.59 47.59
N LEU A 210 16.05 34.74 47.94
CA LEU A 210 14.76 34.79 48.62
C LEU A 210 13.63 34.28 47.72
N ILE A 211 13.58 34.71 46.46
CA ILE A 211 12.57 34.27 45.49
C ILE A 211 12.72 32.77 45.22
N GLU A 212 13.94 32.28 44.95
CA GLU A 212 14.22 30.85 44.78
C GLU A 212 13.79 30.04 46.01
N HIS A 213 14.03 30.55 47.21
CA HIS A 213 13.59 29.90 48.44
C HIS A 213 12.06 29.87 48.57
N LEU A 214 11.38 30.97 48.25
CA LEU A 214 9.92 31.04 48.24
C LEU A 214 9.32 30.09 47.18
N ASP A 215 9.91 29.98 46.00
CA ASP A 215 9.49 29.05 44.94
C ASP A 215 9.64 27.58 45.37
N LEU A 216 10.76 27.24 46.02
CA LEU A 216 10.98 25.92 46.63
C LEU A 216 9.92 25.60 47.70
N CYS A 217 9.54 26.61 48.48
CA CYS A 217 8.55 26.50 49.54
C CYS A 217 7.09 26.56 49.05
N THR A 218 6.81 26.92 47.81
CA THR A 218 5.43 27.16 47.33
C THR A 218 4.93 26.11 46.36
N TYR A 219 5.65 25.83 45.26
CA TYR A 219 5.11 24.97 44.20
C TYR A 219 6.03 23.84 43.72
N ARG A 220 7.30 23.82 44.14
CA ARG A 220 8.24 22.74 43.78
C ARG A 220 7.98 21.47 44.59
N LEU A 221 6.94 20.72 44.19
CA LEU A 221 6.57 19.43 44.80
C LEU A 221 7.74 18.43 44.82
N ASP A 222 8.60 18.48 43.80
CA ASP A 222 9.82 17.68 43.73
C ASP A 222 10.80 18.03 44.85
N ALA A 223 11.03 19.32 45.13
CA ALA A 223 11.89 19.76 46.24
C ALA A 223 11.35 19.28 47.60
N TRP A 224 10.03 19.32 47.81
CA TRP A 224 9.38 18.78 49.01
C TRP A 224 9.59 17.28 49.17
N ARG A 225 9.38 16.51 48.10
CA ARG A 225 9.63 15.05 48.09
C ARG A 225 11.10 14.75 48.36
N GLN A 226 12.02 15.51 47.76
CA GLN A 226 13.46 15.36 47.95
C GLN A 226 13.90 15.75 49.37
N GLY A 227 13.23 16.69 50.01
CA GLY A 227 13.43 17.03 51.42
C GLY A 227 13.20 15.84 52.36
N VAL A 228 12.26 14.94 52.04
CA VAL A 228 12.06 13.69 52.80
C VAL A 228 13.24 12.74 52.64
N PHE A 229 13.81 12.62 51.44
CA PHE A 229 15.03 11.82 51.22
C PHE A 229 16.22 12.41 51.97
N GLN A 230 16.38 13.74 51.96
CA GLN A 230 17.40 14.44 52.73
C GLN A 230 17.23 14.19 54.24
N LEU A 231 16.00 14.29 54.77
CA LEU A 231 15.69 13.97 56.16
C LEU A 231 16.05 12.51 56.48
N GLN A 232 15.69 11.58 55.59
CA GLN A 232 16.03 10.15 55.72
C GLN A 232 17.55 9.94 55.77
N LEU A 233 18.29 10.63 54.90
CA LEU A 233 19.76 10.63 54.87
C LEU A 233 20.36 11.23 56.15
N GLU A 234 19.80 12.30 56.67
CA GLU A 234 20.23 12.90 57.94
C GLU A 234 19.96 11.99 59.12
N LEU A 235 18.80 11.33 59.17
CA LEU A 235 18.48 10.29 60.17
C LEU A 235 19.49 9.14 60.11
N MET A 236 19.87 8.70 58.89
CA MET A 236 20.88 7.67 58.67
C MET A 236 22.29 8.10 59.12
N ARG A 237 22.67 9.36 58.86
CA ARG A 237 24.00 9.89 59.16
C ARG A 237 24.19 10.26 60.63
N ASN A 238 23.17 10.81 61.28
CA ASN A 238 23.28 11.44 62.59
C ASN A 238 22.73 10.61 63.76
N HIS A 239 22.24 9.39 63.54
CA HIS A 239 21.61 8.54 64.57
C HIS A 239 20.55 9.30 65.41
N LEU A 240 19.82 10.22 64.78
CA LEU A 240 18.63 10.83 65.38
C LEU A 240 17.55 9.75 65.41
N ALA A 241 17.57 8.89 66.43
CA ALA A 241 16.63 7.80 66.56
C ALA A 241 15.19 8.35 66.69
N PRO A 242 14.23 7.94 65.84
CA PRO A 242 12.88 7.74 66.31
C PRO A 242 12.91 6.52 67.22
N VAL A 243 12.65 6.70 68.52
CA VAL A 243 12.49 5.59 69.49
C VAL A 243 11.36 4.63 69.01
N PRO A 244 11.40 3.31 69.25
CA PRO A 244 12.38 2.29 68.89
C PRO A 244 11.75 1.16 68.01
N VAL A 245 12.54 0.50 67.15
CA VAL A 245 12.29 -0.93 66.81
C VAL A 245 13.53 -1.72 67.21
N ALA A 246 13.28 -2.74 68.03
CA ALA A 246 14.27 -3.48 68.75
C ALA A 246 15.03 -4.49 67.86
N THR A 247 16.23 -4.83 68.36
CA THR A 247 17.06 -6.03 68.12
C THR A 247 17.99 -6.04 66.90
N ASN A 248 19.28 -5.75 67.13
CA ASN A 248 20.24 -6.81 67.43
C ASN A 248 21.58 -6.27 67.99
N THR A 249 21.85 -6.71 69.22
CA THR A 249 23.15 -7.03 69.84
C THR A 249 24.41 -6.25 69.42
N GLY A 250 24.86 -5.39 70.33
CA GLY A 250 26.25 -5.46 70.82
C GLY A 250 27.26 -4.46 70.26
N ALA A 251 27.15 -3.19 70.63
CA ALA A 251 28.33 -2.34 70.86
C ALA A 251 27.95 -1.17 71.77
N ALA A 252 28.80 -0.92 72.77
CA ALA A 252 28.62 0.04 73.83
C ALA A 252 28.52 1.49 73.31
N ALA A 253 27.74 2.28 74.04
CA ALA A 253 27.70 3.73 73.96
C ALA A 253 29.11 4.32 74.02
N ALA A 254 29.51 4.94 72.92
CA ALA A 254 30.55 5.94 72.84
C ALA A 254 30.00 7.07 71.98
N ALA A 255 30.44 8.31 72.23
CA ALA A 255 30.15 9.49 71.42
C ALA A 255 30.64 9.29 69.98
N ALA A 256 29.88 8.51 69.20
CA ALA A 256 30.19 8.14 67.86
C ALA A 256 29.76 9.30 66.97
N GLY A 257 30.75 9.92 66.31
CA GLY A 257 30.49 10.76 65.15
C GLY A 257 29.66 10.01 64.09
N PRO A 258 29.21 10.71 63.04
CA PRO A 258 28.27 10.18 62.06
C PRO A 258 28.67 8.79 61.58
N ALA A 259 27.68 7.89 61.43
CA ALA A 259 27.91 6.50 61.03
C ALA A 259 28.75 6.46 59.74
N ARG A 260 29.95 5.87 59.81
CA ARG A 260 30.83 5.71 58.65
C ARG A 260 30.58 4.34 58.00
N GLY A 261 29.92 4.36 56.85
CA GLY A 261 29.81 3.25 55.89
C GLY A 261 30.38 3.66 54.53
N ILE A 262 30.46 2.73 53.57
CA ILE A 262 30.76 3.08 52.18
C ILE A 262 29.50 3.71 51.60
N TYR A 263 29.53 5.04 51.45
CA TYR A 263 28.54 5.81 50.73
C TYR A 263 29.20 6.29 49.44
N LEU A 264 28.82 5.70 48.31
CA LEU A 264 29.27 6.15 46.99
C LEU A 264 28.40 7.33 46.57
N GLY A 265 29.03 8.49 46.41
CA GLY A 265 28.42 9.68 45.85
C GLY A 265 29.53 10.64 45.44
N ALA A 266 29.56 11.00 44.16
CA ALA A 266 30.30 12.16 43.68
C ALA A 266 29.26 13.16 43.16
N TYR A 267 29.45 14.43 43.52
CA TYR A 267 28.76 15.56 42.91
C TYR A 267 29.79 16.31 42.06
N GLY A 268 29.38 16.82 40.90
CA GLY A 268 30.19 17.68 40.05
C GLY A 268 29.54 19.06 39.97
N TRP A 269 30.33 20.10 40.16
CA TRP A 269 29.98 21.48 39.85
C TRP A 269 30.77 21.92 38.61
N LEU A 270 30.10 22.58 37.66
CA LEU A 270 30.80 23.33 36.62
C LEU A 270 31.04 24.73 37.17
N GLU A 271 32.28 25.03 37.53
CA GLU A 271 32.72 26.37 37.91
C GLU A 271 33.48 27.00 36.76
N ASP A 272 33.56 28.33 36.71
CA ASP A 272 34.33 29.06 35.68
C ASP A 272 33.84 28.81 34.23
N VAL A 273 32.53 28.61 34.03
CA VAL A 273 31.93 28.57 32.70
C VAL A 273 32.18 29.91 32.00
N ARG A 274 33.05 29.90 30.99
CA ARG A 274 33.37 31.07 30.20
C ARG A 274 32.77 30.95 28.81
N PRO A 275 32.20 32.03 28.25
CA PRO A 275 31.84 32.06 26.84
C PRO A 275 33.06 31.68 25.98
N ARG A 276 32.85 30.86 24.95
CA ARG A 276 33.86 30.59 23.92
C ARG A 276 34.35 31.92 23.35
N GLN A 277 35.66 32.11 23.26
CA GLN A 277 36.22 33.27 22.56
C GLN A 277 36.06 33.06 21.04
N SER A 278 34.87 33.32 20.50
CA SER A 278 34.71 33.45 19.05
C SER A 278 35.18 34.84 18.60
N ALA A 279 35.82 34.92 17.43
CA ALA A 279 36.26 36.15 16.81
C ALA A 279 35.37 36.46 15.59
N PRO A 280 34.17 37.02 15.80
CA PRO A 280 33.24 37.32 14.72
C PRO A 280 33.87 38.21 13.63
N VAL A 281 33.68 37.83 12.37
CA VAL A 281 34.20 38.55 11.19
C VAL A 281 33.06 39.30 10.51
N ALA A 282 33.31 40.52 10.01
CA ALA A 282 32.29 41.30 9.32
C ALA A 282 31.86 40.65 7.99
N VAL A 283 30.55 40.51 7.78
CA VAL A 283 29.98 39.89 6.57
C VAL A 283 29.76 40.93 5.48
N THR A 284 30.15 40.60 4.23
CA THR A 284 29.82 41.42 3.05
C THR A 284 28.55 40.89 2.39
N ILE A 285 27.43 41.61 2.55
CA ILE A 285 26.14 41.21 1.99
C ILE A 285 26.12 41.48 0.47
N PRO A 286 25.74 40.48 -0.37
CA PRO A 286 25.53 40.66 -1.80
C PRO A 286 24.51 41.79 -2.08
N PRO A 287 24.68 42.58 -3.16
CA PRO A 287 23.84 43.76 -3.42
C PRO A 287 22.33 43.48 -3.43
N GLU A 288 21.93 42.27 -3.84
CA GLU A 288 20.54 41.84 -4.00
C GLU A 288 19.81 41.56 -2.68
N LEU A 289 20.55 41.31 -1.59
CA LEU A 289 19.99 40.96 -0.28
C LEU A 289 20.05 42.12 0.73
N ARG A 290 20.63 43.27 0.36
CA ARG A 290 20.83 44.40 1.27
C ARG A 290 19.53 44.92 1.88
N ASP A 291 18.49 45.07 1.07
CA ASP A 291 17.21 45.64 1.52
C ASP A 291 16.53 44.79 2.61
N ALA A 292 16.71 43.46 2.59
CA ALA A 292 16.16 42.54 3.59
C ALA A 292 16.91 42.58 4.93
N PHE A 293 18.17 43.00 4.93
CA PHE A 293 19.07 42.97 6.09
C PHE A 293 19.35 44.36 6.68
N ASP A 294 19.17 45.45 5.93
CA ASP A 294 19.40 46.84 6.37
C ASP A 294 18.34 47.34 7.40
N ALA A 295 17.19 46.68 7.52
CA ALA A 295 16.14 47.05 8.48
C ALA A 295 16.56 46.93 9.96
N ALA A 296 17.63 46.18 10.26
CA ALA A 296 18.02 45.85 11.63
C ALA A 296 19.05 46.82 12.26
N ALA A 297 19.69 47.72 11.48
CA ALA A 297 20.71 48.68 11.92
C ALA A 297 21.83 48.09 12.82
N ARG A 298 22.13 46.80 12.71
CA ARG A 298 23.16 46.10 13.49
C ARG A 298 24.30 45.65 12.58
N PRO A 299 25.58 45.80 12.99
CA PRO A 299 26.70 45.28 12.23
C PRO A 299 26.60 43.74 12.16
N MET A 300 26.50 43.19 10.94
CA MET A 300 26.43 41.75 10.72
C MET A 300 27.81 41.13 10.80
N VAL A 301 27.91 40.11 11.63
CA VAL A 301 29.13 39.36 11.85
C VAL A 301 28.86 37.86 11.73
N GLU A 302 29.83 37.12 11.21
CA GLU A 302 29.81 35.68 11.05
C GLU A 302 30.84 35.05 11.99
N ASP A 303 30.47 33.95 12.62
CA ASP A 303 31.42 33.09 13.33
C ASP A 303 32.06 32.14 12.32
N PRO A 304 33.39 32.20 12.08
CA PRO A 304 34.06 31.35 11.10
C PRO A 304 33.99 29.85 11.45
N ASP A 305 33.70 29.48 12.71
CA ASP A 305 33.54 28.09 13.13
C ASP A 305 32.09 27.58 12.93
N ASN A 306 31.15 28.46 12.55
CA ASN A 306 29.76 28.08 12.31
C ASN A 306 29.58 27.51 10.89
N LEU A 307 29.14 26.25 10.80
CA LEU A 307 28.90 25.57 9.53
C LEU A 307 27.54 25.90 8.88
N GLY A 308 26.85 26.93 9.38
CA GLY A 308 25.63 27.49 8.79
C GLY A 308 24.41 26.57 8.92
N TYR A 309 23.48 26.66 7.96
CA TYR A 309 22.25 25.86 7.93
C TYR A 309 22.14 25.01 6.68
N ILE A 310 21.43 23.88 6.78
CA ILE A 310 20.98 23.08 5.63
C ILE A 310 19.47 23.22 5.56
N HIS A 311 18.98 23.82 4.48
CA HIS A 311 17.56 23.77 4.15
C HIS A 311 17.27 22.45 3.44
N ALA A 312 16.32 21.70 3.96
CA ALA A 312 15.90 20.42 3.42
C ALA A 312 14.40 20.45 3.07
N PRO A 313 13.96 19.70 2.05
CA PRO A 313 12.56 19.71 1.62
C PRO A 313 11.55 19.20 2.67
N SER A 314 12.00 18.47 3.71
CA SER A 314 11.18 18.08 4.86
C SER A 314 11.93 18.12 6.19
N LEU A 315 11.19 17.98 7.29
CA LEU A 315 11.74 17.83 8.64
C LEU A 315 12.61 16.57 8.77
N ASP A 316 12.18 15.43 8.24
CA ASP A 316 12.95 14.17 8.31
C ASP A 316 14.28 14.29 7.55
N GLN A 317 14.28 14.94 6.38
CA GLN A 317 15.50 15.19 5.63
C GLN A 317 16.41 16.19 6.35
N ALA A 318 15.86 17.21 7.03
CA ALA A 318 16.63 18.12 7.85
C ALA A 318 17.28 17.41 9.04
N GLN A 319 16.55 16.53 9.74
CA GLN A 319 17.10 15.72 10.84
C GLN A 319 18.23 14.80 10.35
N THR A 320 18.02 14.14 9.21
CA THR A 320 19.04 13.29 8.58
C THR A 320 20.31 14.11 8.28
N ALA A 321 20.15 15.29 7.67
CA ALA A 321 21.25 16.19 7.36
C ALA A 321 21.96 16.69 8.63
N ALA A 322 21.22 16.96 9.72
CA ALA A 322 21.78 17.36 11.00
C ALA A 322 22.67 16.25 11.61
N ILE A 323 22.22 14.99 11.55
CA ILE A 323 23.00 13.85 12.05
C ILE A 323 24.26 13.64 11.21
N LEU A 324 24.13 13.57 9.88
CA LEU A 324 25.28 13.43 8.99
C LEU A 324 26.32 14.54 9.20
N ARG A 325 25.85 15.77 9.37
CA ARG A 325 26.71 16.92 9.71
C ARG A 325 27.36 16.75 11.09
N SER A 326 26.62 16.34 12.11
CA SER A 326 27.19 16.11 13.45
C SER A 326 28.25 15.01 13.43
N THR A 327 28.02 13.93 12.68
CA THR A 327 29.00 12.86 12.46
C THR A 327 30.26 13.39 11.77
N TYR A 328 30.12 14.25 10.77
CA TYR A 328 31.25 14.91 10.12
C TYR A 328 32.04 15.76 11.12
N VAL A 329 31.39 16.68 11.83
CA VAL A 329 32.03 17.61 12.77
C VAL A 329 32.80 16.89 13.87
N ASN A 330 32.23 15.83 14.45
CA ASN A 330 32.83 15.14 15.57
C ASN A 330 33.99 14.20 15.19
N ASN A 331 34.09 13.79 13.92
CA ASN A 331 35.07 12.80 13.46
C ASN A 331 36.03 13.33 12.38
N ALA A 332 35.89 14.60 11.97
CA ALA A 332 36.78 15.22 11.00
C ALA A 332 38.17 15.46 11.64
N ASP A 333 39.12 14.60 11.30
CA ASP A 333 40.55 14.80 11.53
C ASP A 333 41.14 15.63 10.35
N PRO A 334 41.98 16.66 10.59
CA PRO A 334 42.70 17.37 9.53
C PRO A 334 43.41 16.47 8.49
N GLU A 335 43.88 15.27 8.89
CA GLU A 335 44.51 14.31 7.97
C GLU A 335 43.51 13.41 7.22
N ASN A 336 42.28 13.23 7.74
CA ASN A 336 41.27 12.30 7.23
C ASN A 336 39.87 12.95 7.05
N ALA A 337 39.83 14.24 6.76
CA ALA A 337 38.59 15.03 6.72
C ALA A 337 37.55 14.57 5.68
N ARG A 338 37.90 13.65 4.77
CA ARG A 338 36.96 13.10 3.76
C ARG A 338 36.25 11.84 4.21
N THR A 339 36.74 11.15 5.24
CA THR A 339 36.26 9.80 5.61
C THR A 339 34.82 9.80 6.14
N THR A 340 34.37 10.92 6.71
CA THR A 340 32.99 11.11 7.20
C THR A 340 32.23 12.21 6.45
N GLY A 341 32.80 12.71 5.34
CA GLY A 341 32.24 13.82 4.57
C GLY A 341 31.32 13.33 3.47
N VAL A 342 30.02 13.52 3.65
CA VAL A 342 28.99 13.16 2.65
C VAL A 342 28.79 14.31 1.64
N ASN A 343 28.90 14.02 0.35
CA ASN A 343 28.75 15.00 -0.74
C ASN A 343 27.65 14.58 -1.75
N LEU A 344 26.50 15.25 -1.64
CA LEU A 344 25.32 14.99 -2.47
C LEU A 344 25.00 16.14 -3.44
N THR A 345 26.00 16.61 -4.18
CA THR A 345 25.75 17.56 -5.29
C THR A 345 24.83 16.95 -6.35
N SER A 346 24.04 17.79 -7.03
CA SER A 346 23.04 17.34 -8.01
C SER A 346 23.61 16.53 -9.18
N TRP A 347 24.89 16.72 -9.53
CA TRP A 347 25.56 15.85 -10.51
C TRP A 347 25.83 14.46 -9.91
N ARG A 348 26.41 14.39 -8.70
CA ARG A 348 26.72 13.13 -7.98
C ARG A 348 25.45 12.30 -7.76
N VAL A 349 24.38 12.90 -7.25
CA VAL A 349 23.10 12.22 -7.01
C VAL A 349 22.52 11.63 -8.30
N ARG A 350 22.53 12.39 -9.42
CA ARG A 350 22.05 11.86 -10.71
C ARG A 350 22.89 10.68 -11.19
N GLN A 351 24.22 10.76 -11.09
CA GLN A 351 25.08 9.65 -11.49
C GLN A 351 24.83 8.41 -10.63
N ALA A 352 24.71 8.59 -9.31
CA ALA A 352 24.41 7.52 -8.37
C ALA A 352 23.04 6.87 -8.66
N MET A 353 21.98 7.66 -8.86
CA MET A 353 20.64 7.13 -9.20
C MET A 353 20.64 6.32 -10.50
N THR A 354 21.34 6.76 -11.55
CA THR A 354 21.47 5.96 -12.79
C THR A 354 22.19 4.63 -12.55
N VAL A 355 23.20 4.59 -11.68
CA VAL A 355 23.88 3.34 -11.31
C VAL A 355 22.93 2.43 -10.51
N LEU A 356 22.21 2.97 -9.52
CA LEU A 356 21.24 2.20 -8.74
C LEU A 356 20.08 1.66 -9.60
N GLU A 357 19.61 2.41 -10.60
CA GLU A 357 18.66 1.93 -11.61
C GLU A 357 19.21 0.79 -12.44
N GLY A 358 20.47 0.89 -12.90
CA GLY A 358 21.16 -0.20 -13.57
C GLY A 358 21.25 -1.46 -12.70
N MET A 359 21.56 -1.28 -11.41
CA MET A 359 21.61 -2.39 -10.45
C MET A 359 20.26 -3.07 -10.28
N ARG A 360 19.17 -2.31 -10.21
CA ARG A 360 17.79 -2.85 -10.18
C ARG A 360 17.41 -3.64 -11.45
N ASN A 361 18.09 -3.39 -12.57
CA ASN A 361 17.90 -4.07 -13.85
C ASN A 361 18.92 -5.21 -14.07
N ASP A 362 19.29 -5.93 -13.00
CA ASP A 362 20.19 -7.10 -13.04
C ASP A 362 21.63 -6.82 -13.52
N GLN A 363 22.13 -5.58 -13.46
CA GLN A 363 23.53 -5.26 -13.79
C GLN A 363 24.36 -5.07 -12.53
N SER A 364 25.57 -5.62 -12.49
CA SER A 364 26.48 -5.44 -11.35
C SER A 364 27.11 -4.04 -11.32
N LEU A 365 27.52 -3.58 -10.14
CA LEU A 365 28.20 -2.29 -9.98
C LEU A 365 29.50 -2.24 -10.82
N GLY A 366 30.28 -3.33 -10.81
CA GLY A 366 31.50 -3.47 -11.63
C GLY A 366 31.25 -3.32 -13.13
N GLU A 367 30.14 -3.85 -13.65
CA GLU A 367 29.72 -3.69 -15.06
C GLU A 367 29.36 -2.24 -15.39
N LEU A 368 28.52 -1.61 -14.57
CA LEU A 368 28.04 -0.23 -14.79
C LEU A 368 29.17 0.78 -14.75
N LEU A 369 30.10 0.60 -13.80
CA LEU A 369 31.33 1.39 -13.72
C LEU A 369 32.23 1.11 -14.93
N GLY A 370 32.41 -0.15 -15.30
CA GLY A 370 33.12 -0.57 -16.51
C GLY A 370 32.66 0.10 -17.79
N TYR A 371 31.35 0.05 -18.06
CA TYR A 371 30.75 0.63 -19.27
C TYR A 371 31.00 2.13 -19.35
N ARG A 372 30.96 2.83 -18.20
CA ARG A 372 31.25 4.26 -18.13
C ARG A 372 32.71 4.55 -18.43
N LEU A 373 33.64 3.81 -17.80
CA LEU A 373 35.08 3.96 -18.06
C LEU A 373 35.40 3.78 -19.54
N GLU A 374 34.93 2.68 -20.14
CA GLU A 374 35.22 2.39 -21.54
C GLU A 374 34.58 3.39 -22.49
N ARG A 375 33.32 3.78 -22.24
CA ARG A 375 32.66 4.82 -23.02
C ARG A 375 33.43 6.12 -22.97
N GLU A 376 33.94 6.50 -21.80
CA GLU A 376 34.67 7.74 -21.63
C GLU A 376 36.05 7.71 -22.29
N LEU A 377 36.74 6.58 -22.25
CA LEU A 377 37.96 6.35 -23.02
C LEU A 377 37.69 6.37 -24.53
N HIS A 378 36.51 5.89 -24.96
CA HIS A 378 36.08 5.93 -26.35
C HIS A 378 35.71 7.33 -26.83
N GLU A 379 34.98 8.11 -26.03
CA GLU A 379 34.66 9.51 -26.35
C GLU A 379 35.93 10.39 -26.37
N ASN A 380 36.94 10.07 -25.55
CA ASN A 380 38.25 10.74 -25.58
C ASN A 380 39.17 10.27 -26.72
N PHE A 381 38.78 9.25 -27.51
CA PHE A 381 39.59 8.73 -28.62
C PHE A 381 39.98 9.82 -29.63
N ALA A 382 39.04 10.69 -29.99
CA ALA A 382 39.28 11.80 -30.92
C ALA A 382 40.30 12.83 -30.41
N LEU A 383 40.62 12.83 -29.11
CA LEU A 383 41.53 13.76 -28.46
C LEU A 383 42.91 13.15 -28.15
N ALA A 384 42.98 11.85 -27.88
CA ALA A 384 44.21 11.20 -27.41
C ALA A 384 44.37 9.70 -27.79
N GLU A 385 43.58 9.15 -28.71
CA GLU A 385 43.64 7.73 -29.14
C GLU A 385 43.53 6.71 -27.98
N THR A 386 42.71 7.01 -26.97
CA THR A 386 42.63 6.24 -25.71
C THR A 386 41.98 4.86 -25.78
N ASP A 387 41.41 4.46 -26.92
CA ASP A 387 40.78 3.13 -27.14
C ASP A 387 41.78 1.98 -26.97
N ILE A 388 43.04 2.20 -27.31
CA ILE A 388 44.09 1.17 -27.28
C ILE A 388 44.31 0.60 -25.87
N TYR A 389 43.93 1.36 -24.83
CA TYR A 389 44.10 0.98 -23.43
C TYR A 389 42.95 0.12 -22.88
N ILE A 390 41.77 0.14 -23.53
CA ILE A 390 40.59 -0.62 -23.07
C ILE A 390 40.91 -2.12 -23.02
N TYR A 391 41.55 -2.66 -24.06
CA TYR A 391 41.89 -4.07 -24.12
C TYR A 391 42.89 -4.49 -23.02
N ALA A 392 43.88 -3.65 -22.74
CA ALA A 392 44.83 -3.90 -21.67
C ALA A 392 44.14 -3.88 -20.30
N LEU A 393 43.26 -2.91 -20.06
CA LEU A 393 42.49 -2.82 -18.81
C LEU A 393 41.55 -4.01 -18.62
N ARG A 394 40.85 -4.48 -19.67
CA ARG A 394 40.00 -5.68 -19.61
C ARG A 394 40.78 -6.93 -19.23
N ARG A 395 42.03 -7.04 -19.71
CA ARG A 395 42.90 -8.19 -19.41
C ARG A 395 43.32 -8.22 -17.94
N HIS A 396 43.60 -7.06 -17.33
CA HIS A 396 43.99 -6.96 -15.92
C HIS A 396 42.79 -6.98 -14.97
N PHE A 397 41.65 -6.45 -15.40
CA PHE A 397 40.42 -6.34 -14.61
C PHE A 397 39.27 -7.01 -15.35
N ALA A 398 39.40 -8.31 -15.58
CA ALA A 398 38.37 -9.08 -16.25
C ALA A 398 37.11 -9.18 -15.38
N LEU A 399 35.97 -8.88 -15.99
CA LEU A 399 34.67 -9.06 -15.38
C LEU A 399 34.30 -10.54 -15.42
N VAL A 400 34.15 -11.12 -14.22
CA VAL A 400 33.68 -12.50 -14.05
C VAL A 400 32.15 -12.47 -14.20
N ALA A 401 31.64 -13.07 -15.26
CA ALA A 401 30.19 -13.10 -15.51
C ALA A 401 29.45 -13.89 -14.41
N ASN A 402 28.25 -13.43 -14.06
CA ASN A 402 27.24 -14.14 -13.27
C ASN A 402 27.54 -14.43 -11.78
N ARG A 403 27.22 -13.46 -10.91
CA ARG A 403 26.85 -13.77 -9.53
C ARG A 403 25.37 -14.17 -9.35
N ASN A 404 24.45 -13.87 -10.28
CA ASN A 404 22.99 -14.01 -10.02
C ASN A 404 22.06 -14.68 -11.06
N THR A 405 22.48 -15.25 -12.21
CA THR A 405 21.55 -16.05 -13.06
C THR A 405 22.12 -17.33 -13.67
N LYS A 406 21.22 -18.30 -13.90
CA LYS A 406 21.42 -19.69 -14.38
C LYS A 406 21.86 -19.78 -15.85
N SER A 407 23.04 -19.29 -16.20
CA SER A 407 23.58 -19.45 -17.57
C SER A 407 24.98 -20.06 -17.54
N TYR A 408 25.06 -21.33 -17.16
CA TYR A 408 26.30 -22.13 -17.15
C TYR A 408 26.17 -23.44 -17.95
N GLN A 409 25.02 -23.68 -18.61
CA GLN A 409 24.74 -24.96 -19.28
C GLN A 409 24.94 -24.97 -20.81
N ASP A 410 25.30 -23.84 -21.44
CA ASP A 410 25.43 -23.74 -22.90
C ASP A 410 26.87 -23.55 -23.43
N LEU A 411 27.91 -23.77 -22.62
CA LEU A 411 29.30 -23.69 -23.09
C LEU A 411 29.73 -24.98 -23.80
N GLN A 412 30.23 -24.85 -25.03
CA GLN A 412 30.81 -25.98 -25.77
C GLN A 412 32.15 -26.43 -25.12
N PRO A 413 32.49 -27.74 -25.17
CA PRO A 413 33.71 -28.23 -24.54
C PRO A 413 34.96 -27.75 -25.28
N GLY A 414 35.76 -26.87 -24.68
CA GLY A 414 37.10 -26.51 -25.18
C GLY A 414 37.47 -25.03 -25.18
N GLU A 415 36.53 -24.11 -24.91
CA GLU A 415 36.87 -22.70 -24.68
C GLU A 415 37.38 -22.50 -23.24
N SER A 416 38.55 -21.87 -23.07
CA SER A 416 39.03 -21.49 -21.74
C SER A 416 38.24 -20.29 -21.22
N ILE A 417 37.88 -20.34 -19.94
CA ILE A 417 37.13 -19.31 -19.21
C ILE A 417 37.76 -17.91 -19.41
N GLU A 418 39.09 -17.84 -19.37
CA GLU A 418 39.87 -16.61 -19.55
C GLU A 418 39.69 -15.95 -20.93
N THR A 419 39.37 -16.71 -21.98
CA THR A 419 39.24 -16.18 -23.36
C THR A 419 37.86 -15.55 -23.60
N ILE A 420 36.82 -15.99 -22.88
CA ILE A 420 35.48 -15.40 -22.89
C ILE A 420 35.45 -14.19 -21.96
N GLU A 421 36.09 -14.26 -20.79
CA GLU A 421 36.18 -13.16 -19.81
C GLU A 421 36.94 -11.93 -20.35
N ALA A 422 37.93 -12.12 -21.23
CA ALA A 422 38.66 -11.03 -21.89
C ALA A 422 37.86 -10.29 -22.99
N ARG A 423 36.68 -10.80 -23.39
CA ARG A 423 35.75 -10.11 -24.31
C ARG A 423 34.74 -9.21 -23.61
N ASN A 424 34.62 -9.32 -22.28
CA ASN A 424 33.70 -8.53 -21.48
C ASN A 424 34.21 -7.10 -21.25
N VAL A 425 33.36 -6.27 -20.66
CA VAL A 425 33.69 -4.92 -20.18
C VAL A 425 34.69 -4.97 -19.00
N VAL A 426 35.50 -3.91 -18.80
CA VAL A 426 36.38 -3.76 -17.62
C VAL A 426 35.56 -3.87 -16.32
N ASP A 427 36.03 -4.64 -15.35
CA ASP A 427 35.45 -4.64 -13.99
C ASP A 427 35.88 -3.36 -13.24
N GLY A 428 34.99 -2.37 -13.23
CA GLY A 428 35.28 -1.06 -12.64
C GLY A 428 35.48 -1.09 -11.12
N GLU A 429 34.88 -2.04 -10.41
CA GLU A 429 35.01 -2.18 -8.96
C GLU A 429 36.39 -2.74 -8.59
N LYS A 430 36.85 -3.77 -9.30
CA LYS A 430 38.21 -4.31 -9.12
C LYS A 430 39.29 -3.29 -9.44
N LEU A 431 39.09 -2.45 -10.46
CA LEU A 431 40.02 -1.38 -10.81
C LEU A 431 40.14 -0.36 -9.67
N ILE A 432 39.02 0.11 -9.11
CA ILE A 432 39.02 1.06 -7.98
C ILE A 432 39.73 0.44 -6.77
N LYS A 433 39.37 -0.80 -6.42
CA LYS A 433 39.97 -1.51 -5.29
C LYS A 433 41.49 -1.69 -5.43
N HIS A 434 41.97 -2.03 -6.64
CA HIS A 434 43.40 -2.14 -6.90
C HIS A 434 44.14 -0.81 -6.70
N ILE A 435 43.53 0.30 -7.12
CA ILE A 435 44.10 1.64 -6.94
C ILE A 435 44.17 2.01 -5.45
N GLU A 436 43.13 1.69 -4.68
CA GLU A 436 43.09 1.91 -3.24
C GLU A 436 44.15 1.06 -2.51
N ASP A 437 44.24 -0.22 -2.83
CA ASP A 437 45.19 -1.16 -2.22
C ASP A 437 46.65 -0.83 -2.59
N SER A 438 46.90 -0.39 -3.82
CA SER A 438 48.25 -0.06 -4.32
C SER A 438 48.69 1.37 -3.99
N GLY A 439 47.76 2.27 -3.68
CA GLY A 439 48.02 3.70 -3.47
C GLY A 439 48.45 4.45 -4.75
N ASN A 440 48.33 3.85 -5.94
CA ASN A 440 48.77 4.44 -7.21
C ASN A 440 47.60 4.70 -8.16
N ALA A 441 47.08 5.93 -8.15
CA ALA A 441 45.98 6.38 -9.00
C ALA A 441 46.42 6.90 -10.38
N THR A 442 47.71 6.83 -10.70
CA THR A 442 48.26 7.34 -11.96
C THR A 442 48.60 6.16 -12.88
N TYR A 443 48.14 6.19 -14.12
CA TYR A 443 48.44 5.19 -15.13
C TYR A 443 49.96 4.97 -15.24
N PRO A 444 50.48 3.73 -15.20
CA PRO A 444 49.78 2.44 -15.39
C PRO A 444 49.24 1.77 -14.10
N PHE A 445 48.93 2.53 -13.04
CA PHE A 445 48.35 2.03 -11.78
C PHE A 445 49.20 0.96 -11.07
N GLY A 446 50.52 1.01 -11.25
CA GLY A 446 51.45 0.01 -10.69
C GLY A 446 51.39 -1.37 -11.34
N LEU A 447 50.69 -1.52 -12.47
CA LEU A 447 50.62 -2.76 -13.24
C LEU A 447 51.83 -2.91 -14.18
N ALA A 448 52.34 -4.14 -14.27
CA ALA A 448 53.28 -4.54 -15.32
C ALA A 448 52.50 -4.84 -16.63
N ASP A 449 53.18 -4.74 -17.78
CA ASP A 449 52.64 -5.08 -19.11
C ASP A 449 51.50 -4.19 -19.65
N MET A 450 51.40 -2.95 -19.15
CA MET A 450 50.50 -1.92 -19.70
C MET A 450 51.14 -1.20 -20.91
N PRO A 451 50.37 -0.82 -21.95
CA PRO A 451 50.88 -0.03 -23.07
C PRO A 451 51.50 1.31 -22.63
N ALA A 452 52.50 1.81 -23.35
CA ALA A 452 53.07 3.13 -23.06
C ALA A 452 52.04 4.24 -23.34
N ALA A 453 51.93 5.21 -22.44
CA ALA A 453 51.07 6.40 -22.61
C ALA A 453 51.91 7.66 -22.58
N ASP A 454 51.61 8.61 -23.48
CA ASP A 454 52.14 9.96 -23.38
C ASP A 454 51.43 10.77 -22.28
N ALA A 455 51.92 11.98 -21.98
CA ALA A 455 51.37 12.80 -20.90
C ALA A 455 49.90 13.21 -21.10
N THR A 456 49.43 13.29 -22.36
CA THR A 456 48.05 13.65 -22.69
C THR A 456 47.13 12.45 -22.53
N GLN A 457 47.56 11.29 -23.03
CA GLN A 457 46.89 10.00 -22.85
C GLN A 457 46.76 9.63 -21.37
N GLN A 458 47.85 9.74 -20.63
CA GLN A 458 47.89 9.51 -19.19
C GLN A 458 46.89 10.41 -18.47
N GLY A 459 46.90 11.73 -18.73
CA GLY A 459 45.96 12.67 -18.11
C GLY A 459 44.49 12.38 -18.42
N LYS A 460 44.18 11.82 -19.59
CA LYS A 460 42.81 11.40 -19.95
C LYS A 460 42.38 10.12 -19.25
N ILE A 461 43.27 9.13 -19.16
CA ILE A 461 43.01 7.86 -18.47
C ILE A 461 42.84 8.10 -16.97
N ASP A 462 43.77 8.85 -16.36
CA ASP A 462 43.71 9.22 -14.93
C ASP A 462 42.42 9.99 -14.64
N GLY A 463 42.07 10.96 -15.49
CA GLY A 463 40.84 11.73 -15.35
C GLY A 463 39.55 10.89 -15.49
N ALA A 464 39.56 9.82 -16.29
CA ALA A 464 38.43 8.90 -16.41
C ALA A 464 38.27 8.02 -15.17
N VAL A 465 39.40 7.54 -14.64
CA VAL A 465 39.45 6.76 -13.40
C VAL A 465 39.05 7.60 -12.19
N ASP A 466 39.48 8.86 -12.10
CA ASP A 466 39.05 9.77 -11.03
C ASP A 466 37.54 10.06 -11.09
N ARG A 467 36.97 10.21 -12.30
CA ARG A 467 35.51 10.32 -12.46
C ARG A 467 34.80 9.04 -12.02
N LEU A 468 35.36 7.88 -12.35
CA LEU A 468 34.82 6.59 -11.93
C LEU A 468 34.77 6.46 -10.40
N ARG A 469 35.87 6.80 -9.73
CA ARG A 469 35.98 6.83 -8.26
C ARG A 469 34.97 7.81 -7.65
N ASN A 470 34.79 8.98 -8.25
CA ASN A 470 33.80 9.98 -7.80
C ASN A 470 32.35 9.48 -7.94
N VAL A 471 32.04 8.65 -8.96
CA VAL A 471 30.72 8.03 -9.11
C VAL A 471 30.51 6.93 -8.07
N ALA A 472 31.51 6.08 -7.82
CA ALA A 472 31.42 5.05 -6.78
C ALA A 472 31.25 5.67 -5.37
N ASP A 473 32.00 6.73 -5.07
CA ASP A 473 31.89 7.53 -3.86
C ASP A 473 30.50 8.20 -3.74
N ALA A 474 29.94 8.70 -4.85
CA ALA A 474 28.60 9.26 -4.88
C ALA A 474 27.50 8.22 -4.56
N VAL A 475 27.68 6.96 -5.00
CA VAL A 475 26.78 5.85 -4.66
C VAL A 475 26.87 5.53 -3.17
N ALA A 476 28.09 5.46 -2.61
CA ALA A 476 28.31 5.21 -1.20
C ALA A 476 27.71 6.32 -0.30
N ASP A 477 27.90 7.59 -0.67
CA ASP A 477 27.32 8.74 0.03
C ASP A 477 25.79 8.71 0.04
N LEU A 478 25.18 8.41 -1.11
CA LEU A 478 23.72 8.33 -1.23
C LEU A 478 23.18 7.16 -0.40
N ALA A 479 23.87 6.01 -0.40
CA ALA A 479 23.52 4.86 0.41
C ALA A 479 23.59 5.18 1.91
N MET A 480 24.67 5.84 2.35
CA MET A 480 24.83 6.26 3.75
C MET A 480 23.72 7.23 4.17
N ALA A 481 23.44 8.24 3.34
CA ALA A 481 22.38 9.20 3.63
C ALA A 481 20.99 8.54 3.69
N GLU A 482 20.69 7.63 2.78
CA GLU A 482 19.45 6.86 2.77
C GLU A 482 19.33 5.97 4.01
N SER A 483 20.39 5.28 4.41
CA SER A 483 20.36 4.41 5.58
C SER A 483 20.16 5.19 6.89
N VAL A 484 20.78 6.36 7.04
CA VAL A 484 20.51 7.25 8.18
C VAL A 484 19.07 7.77 8.13
N HIS A 485 18.57 8.11 6.95
CA HIS A 485 17.19 8.57 6.76
C HIS A 485 16.16 7.51 7.16
N GLN A 486 16.33 6.27 6.71
CA GLN A 486 15.43 5.15 7.04
C GLN A 486 15.49 4.79 8.54
N ALA A 487 16.66 4.87 9.16
CA ALA A 487 16.81 4.66 10.61
C ALA A 487 16.03 5.72 11.41
N LEU A 488 16.08 6.98 11.00
CA LEU A 488 15.33 8.07 11.66
C LEU A 488 13.81 7.93 11.49
N LYS A 489 13.36 7.41 10.35
CA LYS A 489 11.94 7.09 10.10
C LYS A 489 11.44 5.84 10.85
N GLY A 490 12.28 5.24 11.72
CA GLY A 490 11.92 4.05 12.49
C GLY A 490 11.92 2.76 11.68
N LYS A 491 12.63 2.71 10.55
CA LYS A 491 12.76 1.52 9.67
C LYS A 491 14.20 0.97 9.68
N PRO A 492 14.67 0.39 10.81
CA PRO A 492 16.04 -0.10 10.92
C PRO A 492 16.35 -1.27 9.95
N ASP A 493 15.36 -2.12 9.65
CA ASP A 493 15.52 -3.22 8.70
C ASP A 493 15.76 -2.71 7.27
N SER A 494 15.07 -1.64 6.86
CA SER A 494 15.29 -0.98 5.56
C SER A 494 16.66 -0.30 5.50
N ALA A 495 17.11 0.31 6.60
CA ALA A 495 18.45 0.90 6.68
C ALA A 495 19.55 -0.17 6.53
N ALA A 496 19.39 -1.33 7.19
CA ALA A 496 20.30 -2.46 7.08
C ALA A 496 20.28 -3.09 5.68
N ALA A 497 19.10 -3.35 5.12
CA ALA A 497 18.95 -3.90 3.78
C ALA A 497 19.59 -3.00 2.70
N ASN A 498 19.50 -1.68 2.84
CA ASN A 498 20.16 -0.75 1.93
C ASN A 498 21.70 -0.79 2.04
N LEU A 499 22.26 -0.92 3.25
CA LEU A 499 23.71 -1.11 3.43
C LEU A 499 24.18 -2.46 2.89
N ASP A 500 23.43 -3.53 3.16
CA ASP A 500 23.73 -4.88 2.69
C ASP A 500 23.65 -4.99 1.16
N ALA A 501 22.70 -4.30 0.52
CA ALA A 501 22.61 -4.24 -0.94
C ALA A 501 23.89 -3.74 -1.60
N HIS A 502 24.57 -2.77 -0.97
CA HIS A 502 25.84 -2.23 -1.45
C HIS A 502 27.03 -3.17 -1.19
N GLY A 503 26.99 -4.00 -0.14
CA GLY A 503 28.07 -4.94 0.21
C GLY A 503 27.93 -6.36 -0.39
N SER A 504 26.72 -6.80 -0.72
CA SER A 504 26.42 -8.20 -1.09
C SER A 504 25.88 -8.40 -2.51
N GLY A 505 25.63 -7.32 -3.26
CA GLY A 505 25.11 -7.40 -4.64
C GLY A 505 23.61 -7.71 -4.72
N LEU A 506 22.86 -7.43 -3.63
CA LEU A 506 21.39 -7.42 -3.64
C LEU A 506 20.87 -6.10 -4.25
N PHE A 507 19.63 -6.10 -4.73
CA PHE A 507 19.05 -4.92 -5.39
C PHE A 507 18.79 -3.78 -4.40
N PRO A 508 19.35 -2.59 -4.60
CA PRO A 508 19.13 -1.46 -3.71
C PRO A 508 17.71 -0.88 -3.89
N PRO A 509 17.01 -0.53 -2.79
CA PRO A 509 15.70 0.12 -2.85
C PRO A 509 15.78 1.51 -3.53
N VAL A 510 14.62 2.07 -3.89
CA VAL A 510 14.56 3.48 -4.36
C VAL A 510 14.87 4.40 -3.18
N SER A 511 15.82 5.32 -3.37
CA SER A 511 16.19 6.27 -2.32
C SER A 511 15.05 7.27 -2.07
N GLU A 512 14.52 7.26 -0.85
CA GLU A 512 13.52 8.23 -0.38
C GLU A 512 14.20 9.56 0.03
N PHE A 513 15.46 9.52 0.47
CA PHE A 513 16.19 10.70 0.95
C PHE A 513 16.34 11.79 -0.11
N VAL A 514 16.49 11.44 -1.39
CA VAL A 514 16.59 12.42 -2.49
C VAL A 514 15.24 12.77 -3.11
N ALA A 515 14.17 12.07 -2.74
CA ALA A 515 12.83 12.39 -3.20
C ALA A 515 12.37 13.69 -2.52
N THR A 516 11.72 14.58 -3.28
CA THR A 516 11.01 15.71 -2.69
C THR A 516 9.67 15.20 -2.18
N PRO A 517 9.42 15.16 -0.86
CA PRO A 517 8.11 14.80 -0.36
C PRO A 517 7.09 15.82 -0.87
N ARG A 518 6.04 15.32 -1.50
CA ARG A 518 4.92 16.11 -1.97
C ARG A 518 3.74 15.77 -1.06
N GLU A 519 3.32 16.75 -0.27
CA GLU A 519 2.04 16.67 0.43
C GLU A 519 0.92 17.03 -0.56
N GLY A 520 -0.18 16.29 -0.48
CA GLY A 520 -1.29 16.48 -1.39
C GLY A 520 -2.44 15.55 -1.06
N ILE A 521 -3.58 15.88 -1.63
CA ILE A 521 -4.81 15.11 -1.50
C ILE A 521 -4.85 14.10 -2.63
N ALA A 522 -4.93 12.82 -2.28
CA ALA A 522 -5.00 11.76 -3.26
C ALA A 522 -6.43 11.67 -3.82
N ILE A 523 -6.52 11.64 -5.14
CA ILE A 523 -7.75 11.41 -5.89
C ILE A 523 -7.57 10.14 -6.68
N THR A 524 -8.31 9.09 -6.30
CA THR A 524 -8.35 7.86 -7.08
C THR A 524 -9.58 7.92 -7.98
N SER A 525 -9.40 7.76 -9.29
CA SER A 525 -10.50 7.59 -10.23
C SER A 525 -10.64 6.12 -10.59
N ARG A 526 -11.86 5.60 -10.54
CA ARG A 526 -12.21 4.23 -10.94
C ARG A 526 -13.44 4.26 -11.83
N THR A 527 -13.37 3.61 -12.98
CA THR A 527 -14.51 3.46 -13.87
C THR A 527 -14.94 2.00 -13.93
N ALA A 528 -16.23 1.72 -13.72
CA ALA A 528 -16.77 0.36 -13.70
C ALA A 528 -18.10 0.24 -14.45
N LEU A 529 -18.41 -0.98 -14.88
CA LEU A 529 -19.71 -1.38 -15.42
C LEU A 529 -20.41 -2.28 -14.40
N PHE A 530 -21.54 -1.84 -13.86
CA PHE A 530 -22.44 -2.69 -13.08
C PHE A 530 -23.43 -3.40 -14.01
N LEU A 531 -23.46 -4.72 -13.90
CA LEU A 531 -24.35 -5.58 -14.66
C LEU A 531 -25.49 -6.09 -13.77
N ASP A 532 -26.55 -6.60 -14.40
CA ASP A 532 -27.66 -7.20 -13.64
C ASP A 532 -27.19 -8.51 -12.97
N PRO A 533 -27.16 -8.60 -11.63
CA PRO A 533 -26.75 -9.81 -10.89
C PRO A 533 -27.75 -10.97 -11.04
N ALA A 534 -28.99 -10.67 -11.43
CA ALA A 534 -30.10 -11.62 -11.47
C ALA A 534 -30.90 -11.47 -12.78
N PRO A 535 -30.27 -11.68 -13.94
CA PRO A 535 -30.96 -11.57 -15.23
C PRO A 535 -32.12 -12.57 -15.32
N ALA A 536 -33.11 -12.24 -16.15
CA ALA A 536 -34.29 -13.08 -16.34
C ALA A 536 -33.90 -14.52 -16.73
N ALA A 537 -34.58 -15.50 -16.13
CA ALA A 537 -34.34 -16.91 -16.42
C ALA A 537 -34.75 -17.25 -17.87
N GLY A 538 -33.78 -17.62 -18.71
CA GLY A 538 -34.03 -18.01 -20.10
C GLY A 538 -32.97 -17.47 -21.07
N PRO A 539 -33.19 -17.61 -22.39
CA PRO A 539 -32.32 -17.02 -23.39
C PRO A 539 -32.38 -15.49 -23.36
N ALA A 540 -31.24 -14.84 -23.56
CA ALA A 540 -31.16 -13.38 -23.58
C ALA A 540 -31.83 -12.81 -24.85
N TRP A 541 -31.64 -13.49 -26.00
CA TRP A 541 -32.45 -13.28 -27.19
C TRP A 541 -33.58 -14.31 -27.23
N ALA A 542 -34.82 -13.87 -26.99
CA ALA A 542 -35.99 -14.75 -26.93
C ALA A 542 -36.27 -15.53 -28.24
N ALA A 543 -35.87 -14.97 -29.39
CA ALA A 543 -36.00 -15.61 -30.70
C ALA A 543 -34.99 -16.77 -30.92
N VAL A 544 -33.98 -16.89 -30.05
CA VAL A 544 -32.90 -17.87 -30.18
C VAL A 544 -32.95 -18.82 -28.98
N ALA A 545 -32.73 -20.12 -29.21
CA ALA A 545 -32.66 -21.09 -28.12
C ALA A 545 -31.49 -20.80 -27.17
N GLN A 546 -31.63 -21.16 -25.89
CA GLN A 546 -30.55 -20.97 -24.92
C GLN A 546 -29.36 -21.89 -25.26
N THR A 547 -28.17 -21.32 -25.35
CA THR A 547 -26.93 -22.05 -25.61
C THR A 547 -26.20 -22.42 -24.33
N VAL A 548 -25.28 -23.38 -24.40
CA VAL A 548 -24.54 -23.86 -23.23
C VAL A 548 -23.68 -22.73 -22.62
N ARG A 549 -23.05 -21.88 -23.46
CA ARG A 549 -22.32 -20.70 -22.99
C ARG A 549 -23.26 -19.67 -22.34
N GLY A 550 -24.43 -19.42 -22.94
CA GLY A 550 -25.44 -18.51 -22.39
C GLY A 550 -26.01 -18.97 -21.04
N ALA A 551 -26.13 -20.28 -20.83
CA ALA A 551 -26.53 -20.84 -19.54
C ALA A 551 -25.40 -20.81 -18.50
N ALA A 552 -24.15 -20.98 -18.94
CA ALA A 552 -22.97 -20.98 -18.07
C ALA A 552 -22.62 -19.57 -17.54
N GLU A 553 -22.80 -18.53 -18.34
CA GLU A 553 -22.66 -17.13 -17.89
C GLU A 553 -23.83 -16.25 -18.36
N PRO A 554 -24.96 -16.27 -17.62
CA PRO A 554 -26.16 -15.54 -17.99
C PRO A 554 -26.03 -14.01 -17.81
N VAL A 555 -25.16 -13.52 -16.91
CA VAL A 555 -25.01 -12.08 -16.65
C VAL A 555 -24.38 -11.40 -17.86
N LEU A 556 -23.25 -11.93 -18.33
CA LEU A 556 -22.58 -11.41 -19.51
C LEU A 556 -23.46 -11.56 -20.76
N ASN A 557 -24.16 -12.69 -20.91
CA ASN A 557 -25.05 -12.92 -22.05
C ASN A 557 -26.21 -11.91 -22.10
N ALA A 558 -26.82 -11.58 -20.96
CA ALA A 558 -27.89 -10.59 -20.86
C ALA A 558 -27.38 -9.16 -21.14
N TRP A 559 -26.21 -8.80 -20.61
CA TRP A 559 -25.60 -7.50 -20.90
C TRP A 559 -25.26 -7.34 -22.38
N LEU A 560 -24.63 -8.34 -23.00
CA LEU A 560 -24.35 -8.32 -24.44
C LEU A 560 -25.64 -8.19 -25.27
N ALA A 561 -26.73 -8.86 -24.87
CA ALA A 561 -28.03 -8.69 -25.52
C ALA A 561 -28.55 -7.24 -25.44
N SER A 562 -28.29 -6.54 -24.34
CA SER A 562 -28.69 -5.13 -24.15
C SER A 562 -27.87 -4.14 -25.01
N LEU A 563 -26.67 -4.54 -25.43
CA LEU A 563 -25.81 -3.75 -26.32
C LEU A 563 -26.17 -3.96 -27.79
N CYS A 564 -26.57 -5.19 -28.14
CA CYS A 564 -26.79 -5.59 -29.53
C CYS A 564 -28.16 -5.13 -30.07
N PRO A 565 -28.28 -4.85 -31.38
CA PRO A 565 -29.58 -4.72 -32.04
C PRO A 565 -30.37 -6.04 -32.01
N ASP A 566 -31.65 -6.00 -32.41
CA ASP A 566 -32.46 -7.20 -32.53
C ASP A 566 -31.80 -8.19 -33.51
N PRO A 567 -31.66 -9.49 -33.17
CA PRO A 567 -31.02 -10.47 -34.05
C PRO A 567 -31.75 -10.69 -35.38
N SER A 568 -33.01 -10.22 -35.49
CA SER A 568 -33.80 -10.23 -36.72
C SER A 568 -33.49 -9.04 -37.65
N ASP A 569 -32.70 -8.07 -37.17
CA ASP A 569 -32.29 -6.88 -37.92
C ASP A 569 -30.87 -6.98 -38.50
N VAL A 570 -30.12 -8.00 -38.13
CA VAL A 570 -28.77 -8.30 -38.63
C VAL A 570 -28.82 -9.51 -39.56
N PHE A 571 -28.17 -9.42 -40.72
CA PHE A 571 -28.23 -10.42 -41.78
C PHE A 571 -26.85 -10.83 -42.29
N VAL A 572 -26.80 -12.06 -42.81
CA VAL A 572 -25.72 -12.55 -43.67
C VAL A 572 -26.32 -12.92 -45.02
N ARG A 573 -25.69 -12.45 -46.10
CA ARG A 573 -26.11 -12.79 -47.47
C ARG A 573 -25.36 -13.99 -48.00
N VAL A 574 -26.08 -14.87 -48.68
CA VAL A 574 -25.53 -16.08 -49.29
C VAL A 574 -25.82 -16.06 -50.79
N HIS A 575 -24.76 -16.21 -51.59
CA HIS A 575 -24.83 -16.36 -53.04
C HIS A 575 -24.57 -17.81 -53.44
N ASN A 576 -25.49 -18.40 -54.20
CA ASN A 576 -25.30 -19.68 -54.86
C ASN A 576 -25.01 -19.45 -56.34
N GLU A 577 -23.86 -19.90 -56.85
CA GLU A 577 -23.45 -19.72 -58.25
C GLU A 577 -24.44 -20.30 -59.28
N THR A 578 -25.32 -21.23 -58.88
CA THR A 578 -26.33 -21.84 -59.77
C THR A 578 -27.66 -21.09 -59.77
N GLU A 579 -27.87 -20.16 -58.84
CA GLU A 579 -29.08 -19.37 -58.71
C GLU A 579 -28.86 -17.92 -59.16
N THR A 580 -29.94 -17.25 -59.57
CA THR A 580 -29.89 -15.85 -60.02
C THR A 580 -30.13 -14.84 -58.90
N THR A 581 -30.52 -15.29 -57.71
CA THR A 581 -30.93 -14.43 -56.59
C THR A 581 -30.22 -14.84 -55.31
N ASP A 582 -29.69 -13.86 -54.58
CA ASP A 582 -29.07 -14.08 -53.28
C ASP A 582 -30.12 -14.32 -52.19
N THR A 583 -29.74 -15.04 -51.15
CA THR A 583 -30.59 -15.32 -49.99
C THR A 583 -30.05 -14.60 -48.76
N ASP A 584 -30.91 -13.85 -48.08
CA ASP A 584 -30.59 -13.15 -46.83
C ASP A 584 -31.04 -13.99 -45.62
N ILE A 585 -30.11 -14.29 -44.72
CA ILE A 585 -30.36 -15.11 -43.52
C ILE A 585 -30.22 -14.21 -42.27
N PRO A 586 -31.27 -14.06 -41.44
CA PRO A 586 -31.17 -13.29 -40.20
C PRO A 586 -30.36 -14.05 -39.13
N LEU A 587 -29.71 -13.32 -38.23
CA LEU A 587 -28.93 -13.91 -37.13
C LEU A 587 -29.78 -14.80 -36.20
N SER A 588 -31.07 -14.50 -36.06
CA SER A 588 -32.03 -15.32 -35.30
C SER A 588 -32.05 -16.78 -35.74
N ASP A 589 -31.79 -17.04 -37.02
CA ASP A 589 -31.93 -18.36 -37.63
C ASP A 589 -30.64 -19.21 -37.52
N LEU A 590 -29.53 -18.57 -37.13
CA LEU A 590 -28.22 -19.21 -36.96
C LEU A 590 -28.03 -19.87 -35.59
N GLY A 591 -28.98 -19.70 -34.66
CA GLY A 591 -29.01 -20.47 -33.40
C GLY A 591 -27.91 -20.12 -32.39
N ARG A 592 -27.45 -18.87 -32.38
CA ARG A 592 -26.37 -18.37 -31.51
C ARG A 592 -26.85 -17.22 -30.62
N GLN A 593 -26.61 -17.31 -29.30
CA GLN A 593 -26.86 -16.24 -28.34
C GLN A 593 -25.76 -15.17 -28.44
N PRO A 594 -25.97 -13.96 -27.87
CA PRO A 594 -24.97 -12.88 -27.87
C PRO A 594 -23.59 -13.32 -27.40
N ILE A 595 -23.51 -14.11 -26.33
CA ILE A 595 -22.24 -14.62 -25.81
C ILE A 595 -21.54 -15.59 -26.78
N ASP A 596 -22.27 -16.28 -27.66
CA ASP A 596 -21.63 -17.14 -28.66
C ASP A 596 -20.96 -16.28 -29.74
N TRP A 597 -21.64 -15.23 -30.20
CA TRP A 597 -21.06 -14.23 -31.11
C TRP A 597 -19.86 -13.53 -30.48
N PHE A 598 -19.91 -13.23 -29.18
CA PHE A 598 -18.78 -12.70 -28.42
C PHE A 598 -17.52 -13.54 -28.56
N TYR A 599 -17.60 -14.87 -28.56
CA TYR A 599 -16.42 -15.71 -28.75
C TYR A 599 -16.12 -16.00 -30.22
N ASP A 600 -17.14 -16.24 -31.05
CA ASP A 600 -16.96 -16.84 -32.38
C ASP A 600 -16.80 -15.80 -33.51
N LEU A 601 -17.32 -14.57 -33.35
CA LEU A 601 -17.25 -13.50 -34.36
C LEU A 601 -15.90 -12.77 -34.34
N LYS A 602 -14.89 -13.35 -34.98
CA LYS A 602 -13.56 -12.74 -35.18
C LYS A 602 -13.29 -12.65 -36.69
N LEU A 603 -13.52 -11.49 -37.30
CA LEU A 603 -13.42 -11.29 -38.76
C LEU A 603 -11.98 -11.27 -39.28
N ASP A 604 -11.01 -11.00 -38.41
CA ASP A 604 -9.58 -10.99 -38.69
C ASP A 604 -8.94 -12.39 -38.57
N ASP A 605 -9.62 -13.32 -37.91
CA ASP A 605 -9.17 -14.71 -37.74
C ASP A 605 -9.73 -15.62 -38.84
N ARG A 606 -8.84 -16.21 -39.65
CA ARG A 606 -9.20 -17.15 -40.72
C ARG A 606 -9.94 -18.38 -40.20
N GLN A 607 -9.62 -18.86 -39.00
CA GLN A 607 -10.26 -20.05 -38.44
C GLN A 607 -11.69 -19.76 -37.99
N SER A 608 -11.91 -18.61 -37.34
CA SER A 608 -13.26 -18.10 -37.05
C SER A 608 -14.08 -17.89 -38.32
N LEU A 609 -13.54 -17.28 -39.37
CA LEU A 609 -14.25 -17.12 -40.64
C LEU A 609 -14.66 -18.46 -41.27
N ALA A 610 -13.76 -19.45 -41.32
CA ALA A 610 -14.10 -20.77 -41.83
C ALA A 610 -15.20 -21.46 -41.00
N THR A 611 -15.23 -21.22 -39.69
CA THR A 611 -16.26 -21.71 -38.78
C THR A 611 -17.62 -21.06 -39.06
N LEU A 612 -17.62 -19.74 -39.30
CA LEU A 612 -18.80 -18.96 -39.67
C LEU A 612 -19.34 -19.34 -41.04
N ASP A 613 -18.47 -19.46 -42.06
CA ASP A 613 -18.84 -19.92 -43.41
C ASP A 613 -19.58 -21.25 -43.33
N MET A 614 -19.03 -22.18 -42.55
CA MET A 614 -19.62 -23.51 -42.37
C MET A 614 -20.97 -23.45 -41.64
N LEU A 615 -21.13 -22.62 -40.61
CA LEU A 615 -22.40 -22.43 -39.89
C LEU A 615 -23.48 -21.91 -40.86
N VAL A 616 -23.15 -20.89 -41.65
CA VAL A 616 -24.04 -20.26 -42.61
C VAL A 616 -24.37 -21.21 -43.77
N GLU A 617 -23.38 -21.87 -44.35
CA GLU A 617 -23.56 -22.83 -45.45
C GLU A 617 -24.39 -24.04 -45.00
N THR A 618 -24.14 -24.57 -43.80
CA THR A 618 -24.92 -25.69 -43.25
C THR A 618 -26.38 -25.30 -43.02
N HIS A 619 -26.62 -24.09 -42.50
CA HIS A 619 -27.97 -23.57 -42.36
C HIS A 619 -28.64 -23.42 -43.74
N TYR A 620 -27.98 -22.73 -44.69
CA TYR A 620 -28.51 -22.48 -46.04
C TYR A 620 -28.87 -23.78 -46.77
N ARG A 621 -27.97 -24.76 -46.80
CA ARG A 621 -28.21 -26.06 -47.46
C ARG A 621 -29.34 -26.87 -46.82
N ARG A 622 -29.61 -26.66 -45.54
CA ARG A 622 -30.71 -27.34 -44.83
C ARG A 622 -32.07 -26.70 -45.11
N THR A 623 -32.11 -25.38 -45.32
CA THR A 623 -33.36 -24.63 -45.45
C THR A 623 -33.74 -24.32 -46.89
N GLN A 624 -32.76 -24.21 -47.79
CA GLN A 624 -32.97 -23.98 -49.21
C GLN A 624 -32.80 -25.29 -49.97
N ALA A 625 -33.84 -25.70 -50.70
CA ALA A 625 -33.81 -26.87 -51.57
C ALA A 625 -34.38 -26.51 -52.96
N PRO A 626 -33.75 -26.97 -54.07
CA PRO A 626 -32.66 -27.94 -54.14
C PRO A 626 -31.27 -27.28 -54.30
N VAL A 627 -30.40 -27.41 -53.29
CA VAL A 627 -28.98 -27.02 -53.39
C VAL A 627 -28.14 -28.28 -53.66
N GLY A 628 -27.50 -28.32 -54.82
CA GLY A 628 -26.67 -29.46 -55.24
C GLY A 628 -25.36 -29.58 -54.44
N PRO A 629 -24.75 -30.78 -54.35
CA PRO A 629 -23.46 -30.98 -53.70
C PRO A 629 -22.29 -30.29 -54.44
N ARG A 630 -22.51 -29.87 -55.69
CA ARG A 630 -21.53 -29.14 -56.51
C ARG A 630 -21.68 -27.63 -56.41
N ASP A 631 -22.84 -27.16 -55.98
CA ASP A 631 -23.14 -25.75 -55.86
C ASP A 631 -22.12 -25.08 -54.94
N ARG A 632 -21.54 -24.00 -55.45
CA ARG A 632 -20.58 -23.18 -54.72
C ARG A 632 -21.35 -22.08 -54.02
N ILE A 633 -21.25 -22.12 -52.70
CA ILE A 633 -21.88 -21.17 -51.80
C ILE A 633 -20.81 -20.16 -51.39
N ALA A 634 -21.07 -18.89 -51.66
CA ALA A 634 -20.24 -17.78 -51.22
C ALA A 634 -21.00 -16.98 -50.18
N VAL A 635 -20.40 -16.80 -49.00
CA VAL A 635 -20.97 -16.01 -47.91
C VAL A 635 -20.48 -14.57 -48.02
N GLN A 636 -21.41 -13.63 -48.01
CA GLN A 636 -21.15 -12.18 -48.07
C GLN A 636 -21.52 -11.57 -46.72
N TYR A 637 -20.49 -11.15 -45.98
CA TYR A 637 -20.65 -10.58 -44.64
C TYR A 637 -20.93 -9.08 -44.63
N ASP A 638 -20.62 -8.37 -45.73
CA ASP A 638 -20.65 -6.92 -45.87
C ASP A 638 -21.95 -6.37 -46.48
N THR A 639 -22.89 -7.26 -46.80
CA THR A 639 -24.09 -6.94 -47.56
C THR A 639 -25.35 -7.38 -46.81
N ALA A 640 -26.37 -6.54 -46.79
CA ALA A 640 -27.66 -6.78 -46.12
C ALA A 640 -28.85 -6.25 -46.94
N PRO A 641 -30.10 -6.66 -46.62
CA PRO A 641 -31.31 -6.02 -47.14
C PRO A 641 -31.36 -4.52 -46.83
N ALA A 642 -32.07 -3.74 -47.66
CA ALA A 642 -32.22 -2.30 -47.44
C ALA A 642 -32.87 -1.99 -46.07
N GLY A 643 -32.22 -1.15 -45.27
CA GLY A 643 -32.67 -0.77 -43.93
C GLY A 643 -32.35 -1.79 -42.83
N LYS A 644 -31.52 -2.81 -43.12
CA LYS A 644 -31.01 -3.81 -42.18
C LYS A 644 -29.49 -3.74 -42.09
N LEU A 645 -28.92 -4.38 -41.06
CA LEU A 645 -27.48 -4.39 -40.80
C LEU A 645 -26.84 -5.67 -41.35
N SER A 646 -25.64 -5.55 -41.89
CA SER A 646 -24.80 -6.70 -42.25
C SER A 646 -24.03 -7.21 -41.02
N LEU A 647 -23.61 -8.48 -41.05
CA LEU A 647 -22.76 -9.03 -39.98
C LEU A 647 -21.43 -8.26 -39.84
N PHE A 648 -20.90 -7.72 -40.94
CA PHE A 648 -19.71 -6.87 -40.93
C PHE A 648 -19.92 -5.56 -40.16
N GLU A 649 -21.08 -4.91 -40.31
CA GLU A 649 -21.42 -3.69 -39.56
C GLU A 649 -21.67 -3.97 -38.07
N PHE A 650 -22.11 -5.19 -37.73
CA PHE A 650 -22.32 -5.64 -36.36
C PHE A 650 -21.03 -6.02 -35.63
N ALA A 651 -20.05 -6.60 -36.34
CA ALA A 651 -18.82 -7.14 -35.73
C ALA A 651 -18.00 -6.16 -34.87
N PRO A 652 -17.84 -4.86 -35.23
CA PRO A 652 -17.10 -3.91 -34.41
C PRO A 652 -17.66 -3.72 -33.00
N LEU A 653 -18.98 -3.79 -32.81
CA LEU A 653 -19.62 -3.70 -31.50
C LEU A 653 -19.21 -4.88 -30.60
N ILE A 654 -19.25 -6.09 -31.16
CA ILE A 654 -18.86 -7.31 -30.46
C ILE A 654 -17.38 -7.30 -30.12
N ASP A 655 -16.53 -6.84 -31.04
CA ASP A 655 -15.10 -6.76 -30.78
C ASP A 655 -14.76 -5.72 -29.69
N ALA A 656 -15.42 -4.56 -29.70
CA ALA A 656 -15.29 -3.56 -28.64
C ALA A 656 -15.67 -4.12 -27.26
N ALA A 657 -16.82 -4.83 -27.18
CA ALA A 657 -17.27 -5.47 -25.95
C ALA A 657 -16.29 -6.55 -25.47
N ARG A 658 -15.70 -7.32 -26.41
CA ARG A 658 -14.68 -8.33 -26.12
C ARG A 658 -13.39 -7.73 -25.59
N GLN A 659 -12.86 -6.71 -26.25
CA GLN A 659 -11.64 -6.04 -25.81
C GLN A 659 -11.81 -5.48 -24.40
N LEU A 660 -12.96 -4.85 -24.12
CA LEU A 660 -13.28 -4.29 -22.82
C LEU A 660 -13.40 -5.35 -21.73
N ALA A 661 -14.14 -6.45 -21.98
CA ALA A 661 -14.26 -7.56 -21.03
C ALA A 661 -12.93 -8.29 -20.79
N SER A 662 -12.06 -8.38 -21.80
CA SER A 662 -10.75 -9.06 -21.68
C SER A 662 -9.69 -8.24 -20.94
N ARG A 663 -9.79 -6.90 -20.97
CA ARG A 663 -8.84 -5.98 -20.32
C ARG A 663 -9.31 -5.54 -18.94
N GLY A 664 -10.62 -5.55 -18.71
CA GLY A 664 -11.20 -5.31 -17.40
C GLY A 664 -11.02 -6.51 -16.48
N ARG A 665 -11.20 -6.28 -15.18
CA ARG A 665 -11.22 -7.35 -14.17
C ARG A 665 -12.57 -7.38 -13.45
N ASP A 666 -12.81 -8.46 -12.72
CA ASP A 666 -13.96 -8.58 -11.82
C ASP A 666 -13.99 -7.40 -10.82
N LEU A 667 -15.15 -6.76 -10.72
CA LEU A 667 -15.41 -5.73 -9.72
C LEU A 667 -15.57 -6.37 -8.34
N ARG A 668 -14.98 -5.76 -7.32
CA ARG A 668 -15.02 -6.23 -5.92
C ARG A 668 -15.53 -5.15 -4.99
N ALA A 669 -16.03 -5.55 -3.82
CA ALA A 669 -16.43 -4.61 -2.77
C ALA A 669 -15.30 -3.66 -2.35
N SER A 670 -14.04 -4.13 -2.38
CA SER A 670 -12.85 -3.35 -2.07
C SER A 670 -12.56 -2.23 -3.07
N ASP A 671 -13.11 -2.32 -4.29
CA ASP A 671 -12.92 -1.30 -5.32
C ASP A 671 -13.79 -0.07 -5.05
N ILE A 672 -14.76 -0.20 -4.16
CA ILE A 672 -15.69 0.86 -3.75
C ILE A 672 -15.37 1.28 -2.30
N ALA A 673 -14.09 1.57 -2.06
CA ALA A 673 -13.53 2.07 -0.81
C ALA A 673 -12.25 2.88 -1.08
N LEU A 674 -11.86 3.78 -0.18
CA LEU A 674 -10.62 4.54 -0.31
C LEU A 674 -9.42 3.60 -0.16
N ASN A 675 -8.30 3.96 -0.80
CA ASN A 675 -7.07 3.17 -0.72
C ASN A 675 -6.49 3.10 0.70
N ASN A 676 -6.90 4.01 1.58
CA ASN A 676 -6.39 4.14 2.94
C ASN A 676 -7.29 3.47 3.99
N ASP A 677 -8.50 3.05 3.60
CA ASP A 677 -9.46 2.39 4.51
C ASP A 677 -8.89 1.06 5.00
N SER A 678 -9.25 0.64 6.20
CA SER A 678 -8.76 -0.61 6.74
C SER A 678 -9.21 -1.80 5.89
N ARG A 679 -8.44 -2.89 5.88
CA ARG A 679 -8.78 -4.10 5.10
C ARG A 679 -10.18 -4.64 5.45
N ALA A 680 -10.61 -4.49 6.70
CA ALA A 680 -11.94 -4.90 7.15
C ALA A 680 -13.08 -4.06 6.53
N GLU A 681 -12.85 -2.77 6.28
CA GLU A 681 -13.82 -1.88 5.61
C GLU A 681 -13.89 -2.14 4.10
N ARG A 682 -12.86 -2.78 3.52
CA ARG A 682 -12.82 -3.17 2.10
C ARG A 682 -13.44 -4.54 1.81
N GLU A 683 -13.55 -5.40 2.83
CA GLU A 683 -14.02 -6.78 2.67
C GLU A 683 -15.56 -6.83 2.80
N GLY A 684 -16.23 -6.82 1.65
CA GLY A 684 -17.64 -7.19 1.53
C GLY A 684 -17.86 -8.70 1.72
N SER A 685 -18.93 -9.26 1.16
CA SER A 685 -19.03 -10.72 1.10
C SER A 685 -18.02 -11.30 0.11
N ALA A 686 -17.56 -12.52 0.41
CA ALA A 686 -16.74 -13.30 -0.50
C ALA A 686 -17.43 -13.40 -1.88
N PRO A 687 -16.69 -13.32 -2.99
CA PRO A 687 -17.27 -13.47 -4.32
C PRO A 687 -18.05 -14.78 -4.46
N VAL A 688 -19.26 -14.69 -5.01
CA VAL A 688 -20.19 -15.80 -5.17
C VAL A 688 -20.44 -16.04 -6.65
N LEU A 689 -20.04 -17.22 -7.11
CA LEU A 689 -20.41 -17.77 -8.41
C LEU A 689 -21.11 -19.13 -8.20
N PRO A 690 -22.37 -19.32 -8.63
CA PRO A 690 -23.10 -20.55 -8.36
C PRO A 690 -22.44 -21.78 -9.00
N ARG A 691 -22.09 -22.78 -8.18
CA ARG A 691 -21.53 -24.08 -8.63
C ARG A 691 -22.40 -24.75 -9.71
N ALA A 692 -23.72 -24.62 -9.60
CA ALA A 692 -24.68 -25.19 -10.55
C ALA A 692 -24.39 -24.80 -12.01
N ARG A 693 -23.87 -23.59 -12.26
CA ARG A 693 -23.48 -23.16 -13.62
C ARG A 693 -22.42 -24.07 -14.24
N ALA A 694 -21.42 -24.46 -13.45
CA ALA A 694 -20.36 -25.37 -13.89
C ALA A 694 -20.83 -26.84 -13.91
N ASP A 695 -21.66 -27.27 -12.95
CA ASP A 695 -22.22 -28.62 -12.94
C ASP A 695 -23.12 -28.86 -14.19
N ASP A 696 -23.96 -27.90 -14.57
CA ASP A 696 -24.84 -27.98 -15.74
C ASP A 696 -24.04 -28.01 -17.05
N ALA A 697 -23.01 -27.16 -17.15
CA ALA A 697 -22.10 -27.15 -18.30
C ALA A 697 -21.31 -28.47 -18.43
N LEU A 698 -20.86 -29.03 -17.30
CA LEU A 698 -20.20 -30.33 -17.26
C LEU A 698 -21.14 -31.47 -17.67
N ALA A 699 -22.40 -31.44 -17.19
CA ALA A 699 -23.41 -32.42 -17.58
C ALA A 699 -23.71 -32.37 -19.09
N ALA A 700 -23.75 -31.17 -19.68
CA ALA A 700 -23.89 -30.99 -21.13
C ALA A 700 -22.70 -31.57 -21.91
N LEU A 701 -21.46 -31.42 -21.40
CA LEU A 701 -20.27 -32.03 -22.01
C LEU A 701 -20.31 -33.56 -21.92
N VAL A 702 -20.73 -34.12 -20.77
CA VAL A 702 -20.88 -35.57 -20.60
C VAL A 702 -21.97 -36.13 -21.51
N SER A 703 -23.07 -35.41 -21.70
CA SER A 703 -24.09 -35.79 -22.68
C SER A 703 -23.53 -35.80 -24.11
N LEU A 704 -22.71 -34.80 -24.47
CA LEU A 704 -22.02 -34.79 -25.76
C LEU A 704 -21.07 -35.98 -25.90
N GLU A 705 -20.28 -36.32 -24.88
CA GLU A 705 -19.40 -37.50 -24.88
C GLU A 705 -20.18 -38.79 -25.14
N ASN A 706 -21.29 -39.00 -24.40
CA ASN A 706 -22.11 -40.20 -24.54
C ASN A 706 -22.74 -40.32 -25.94
N ASP A 707 -23.28 -39.22 -26.48
CA ASP A 707 -23.90 -39.21 -27.81
C ASP A 707 -22.84 -39.41 -28.90
N THR A 708 -21.66 -38.84 -28.71
CA THR A 708 -20.51 -38.97 -29.61
C THR A 708 -20.00 -40.42 -29.64
N GLN A 709 -19.91 -41.07 -28.48
CA GLN A 709 -19.54 -42.48 -28.38
C GLN A 709 -20.61 -43.40 -28.99
N ALA A 710 -21.90 -43.12 -28.75
CA ALA A 710 -23.00 -43.87 -29.35
C ALA A 710 -23.03 -43.73 -30.88
N PHE A 711 -22.58 -42.59 -31.42
CA PHE A 711 -22.43 -42.36 -32.85
C PHE A 711 -21.27 -43.16 -33.46
N ALA A 712 -20.12 -43.23 -32.80
CA ALA A 712 -18.92 -43.90 -33.32
C ALA A 712 -19.01 -45.43 -33.30
N ALA A 713 -19.52 -46.01 -32.22
CA ALA A 713 -19.55 -47.46 -31.98
C ALA A 713 -20.12 -48.32 -33.15
N PRO A 714 -21.27 -47.99 -33.79
CA PRO A 714 -21.75 -48.78 -34.93
C PRO A 714 -20.88 -48.61 -36.18
N ILE A 715 -20.23 -47.47 -36.36
CA ILE A 715 -19.38 -47.20 -37.53
C ILE A 715 -18.07 -47.97 -37.41
N GLU A 716 -17.45 -47.98 -36.22
CA GLU A 716 -16.24 -48.76 -35.92
C GLU A 716 -16.44 -50.25 -36.22
N ALA A 717 -17.53 -50.84 -35.73
CA ALA A 717 -17.85 -52.25 -35.96
C ALA A 717 -18.06 -52.59 -37.45
N GLU A 718 -18.58 -51.65 -38.24
CA GLU A 718 -18.73 -51.83 -39.69
C GLU A 718 -17.40 -51.69 -40.45
N LEU A 719 -16.51 -50.81 -39.98
CA LEU A 719 -15.20 -50.54 -40.58
C LEU A 719 -14.16 -51.64 -40.31
N ASP A 720 -14.41 -52.56 -39.37
CA ASP A 720 -13.57 -53.76 -39.16
C ASP A 720 -13.54 -54.68 -40.39
N ASP A 721 -14.65 -54.75 -41.14
CA ASP A 721 -14.74 -55.41 -42.44
C ASP A 721 -15.60 -54.57 -43.41
N PRO A 722 -15.02 -53.52 -44.02
CA PRO A 722 -15.76 -52.59 -44.85
C PRO A 722 -16.27 -53.22 -46.14
N VAL A 723 -15.70 -54.36 -46.55
CA VAL A 723 -16.13 -55.12 -47.74
C VAL A 723 -17.38 -55.92 -47.42
N ALA A 724 -17.43 -56.64 -46.30
CA ALA A 724 -18.62 -57.38 -45.88
C ALA A 724 -19.79 -56.45 -45.53
N ASN A 725 -19.50 -55.28 -44.93
CA ASN A 725 -20.51 -54.32 -44.46
C ASN A 725 -20.84 -53.21 -45.46
N GLN A 726 -20.35 -53.29 -46.71
CA GLN A 726 -20.46 -52.21 -47.69
C GLN A 726 -21.89 -51.70 -47.90
N ALA A 727 -22.90 -52.57 -47.92
CA ALA A 727 -24.30 -52.18 -48.10
C ALA A 727 -24.87 -51.40 -46.89
N ALA A 728 -24.46 -51.77 -45.68
CA ALA A 728 -24.85 -51.06 -44.46
C ALA A 728 -24.20 -49.66 -44.41
N ILE A 729 -22.90 -49.57 -44.70
CA ILE A 729 -22.16 -48.30 -44.76
C ILE A 729 -22.79 -47.33 -45.76
N ARG A 730 -23.12 -47.82 -46.97
CA ARG A 730 -23.73 -47.01 -48.03
C ARG A 730 -25.07 -46.42 -47.62
N SER A 731 -26.01 -47.27 -47.22
CA SER A 731 -27.38 -46.86 -46.87
C SER A 731 -27.46 -45.95 -45.64
N ALA A 732 -26.51 -46.06 -44.70
CA ALA A 732 -26.48 -45.24 -43.49
C ALA A 732 -25.75 -43.89 -43.64
N LEU A 733 -24.95 -43.70 -44.70
CA LEU A 733 -24.03 -42.56 -44.81
C LEU A 733 -24.74 -41.19 -44.75
N ALA A 734 -25.86 -41.02 -45.45
CA ALA A 734 -26.57 -39.74 -45.46
C ALA A 734 -27.06 -39.33 -44.05
N ALA A 735 -27.61 -40.27 -43.30
CA ALA A 735 -28.03 -40.05 -41.91
C ALA A 735 -26.83 -39.77 -41.00
N ARG A 736 -25.70 -40.47 -41.20
CA ARG A 736 -24.46 -40.26 -40.44
C ARG A 736 -23.87 -38.87 -40.65
N LEU A 737 -23.81 -38.38 -41.88
CA LEU A 737 -23.31 -37.04 -42.19
C LEU A 737 -24.15 -35.95 -41.48
N THR A 738 -25.48 -36.11 -41.46
CA THR A 738 -26.38 -35.18 -40.74
C THR A 738 -26.17 -35.25 -39.22
N ALA A 739 -26.08 -36.46 -38.65
CA ALA A 739 -25.85 -36.65 -37.22
C ALA A 739 -24.47 -36.10 -36.80
N TYR A 740 -23.44 -36.32 -37.60
CA TYR A 740 -22.09 -35.80 -37.39
C TYR A 740 -22.08 -34.26 -37.37
N ALA A 741 -22.75 -33.60 -38.33
CA ALA A 741 -22.84 -32.14 -38.35
C ALA A 741 -23.47 -31.57 -37.06
N LEU A 742 -24.52 -32.21 -36.54
CA LEU A 742 -25.16 -31.82 -35.27
C LEU A 742 -24.23 -32.03 -34.06
N LEU A 743 -23.42 -33.09 -34.06
CA LEU A 743 -22.42 -33.34 -33.01
C LEU A 743 -21.31 -32.29 -33.03
N VAL A 744 -20.80 -31.93 -34.21
CA VAL A 744 -19.78 -30.88 -34.38
C VAL A 744 -20.32 -29.54 -33.90
N GLU A 745 -21.56 -29.19 -34.22
CA GLU A 745 -22.20 -27.96 -33.74
C GLU A 745 -22.30 -27.90 -32.21
N ARG A 746 -22.67 -29.02 -31.56
CA ARG A 746 -22.68 -29.10 -30.10
C ARG A 746 -21.27 -29.02 -29.49
N ALA A 747 -20.28 -29.65 -30.12
CA ALA A 747 -18.89 -29.58 -29.69
C ALA A 747 -18.33 -28.15 -29.80
N ARG A 748 -18.71 -27.39 -30.83
CA ARG A 748 -18.30 -26.00 -31.01
C ARG A 748 -18.81 -25.08 -29.91
N ALA A 749 -19.95 -25.37 -29.28
CA ALA A 749 -20.41 -24.63 -28.09
C ALA A 749 -19.40 -24.70 -26.93
N PHE A 750 -18.60 -25.77 -26.85
CA PHE A 750 -17.49 -25.87 -25.90
C PHE A 750 -16.19 -25.23 -26.42
N GLY A 751 -16.11 -24.78 -27.67
CA GLY A 751 -14.88 -24.19 -28.23
C GLY A 751 -13.97 -25.20 -28.94
N PHE A 752 -14.48 -26.36 -29.34
CA PHE A 752 -13.75 -27.29 -30.23
C PHE A 752 -13.80 -26.81 -31.70
N ARG A 753 -13.07 -25.73 -32.01
CA ARG A 753 -13.09 -25.05 -33.32
C ARG A 753 -12.37 -25.80 -34.44
N GLU A 754 -11.49 -26.72 -34.09
CA GLU A 754 -10.67 -27.50 -35.04
C GLU A 754 -11.43 -28.63 -35.72
N LEU A 755 -12.67 -28.91 -35.29
CA LEU A 755 -13.48 -29.99 -35.85
C LEU A 755 -14.00 -29.61 -37.24
N ASP A 756 -13.66 -30.48 -38.20
CA ASP A 756 -14.09 -30.35 -39.58
C ASP A 756 -15.52 -30.84 -39.77
N GLY A 757 -16.50 -29.92 -39.72
CA GLY A 757 -17.89 -30.25 -40.03
C GLY A 757 -18.18 -30.41 -41.53
N ALA A 758 -17.21 -30.16 -42.42
CA ALA A 758 -17.39 -30.14 -43.86
C ALA A 758 -17.05 -31.48 -44.55
N ILE A 759 -16.69 -32.54 -43.81
CA ILE A 759 -16.37 -33.89 -44.32
C ILE A 759 -17.38 -34.34 -45.38
N GLY A 760 -18.68 -34.26 -45.05
CA GLY A 760 -19.75 -34.72 -45.93
C GLY A 760 -19.82 -33.96 -47.25
N ILE A 761 -19.77 -32.63 -47.20
CA ILE A 761 -19.86 -31.78 -48.40
C ILE A 761 -18.62 -31.95 -49.27
N ARG A 762 -17.43 -31.95 -48.66
CA ARG A 762 -16.16 -32.13 -49.36
C ARG A 762 -16.12 -33.49 -50.06
N TRP A 763 -16.45 -34.57 -49.36
CA TRP A 763 -16.49 -35.91 -49.92
C TRP A 763 -17.53 -36.01 -51.04
N LYS A 764 -18.78 -35.56 -50.82
CA LYS A 764 -19.84 -35.56 -51.85
C LYS A 764 -19.36 -34.85 -53.11
N ARG A 765 -18.79 -33.65 -52.99
CA ARG A 765 -18.30 -32.87 -54.14
C ARG A 765 -17.23 -33.63 -54.93
N GLN A 766 -16.24 -34.23 -54.24
CA GLN A 766 -15.19 -35.03 -54.88
C GLN A 766 -15.76 -36.28 -55.57
N TRP A 767 -16.62 -37.03 -54.88
CA TRP A 767 -17.23 -38.26 -55.37
C TRP A 767 -18.11 -38.01 -56.61
N PHE A 768 -19.02 -37.03 -56.53
CA PHE A 768 -19.88 -36.66 -57.65
C PHE A 768 -19.09 -36.12 -58.83
N THR A 769 -18.03 -35.33 -58.61
CA THR A 769 -17.22 -34.78 -59.71
C THR A 769 -16.46 -35.88 -60.44
N ALA A 770 -15.85 -36.83 -59.70
CA ALA A 770 -15.08 -37.92 -60.28
C ALA A 770 -15.95 -38.87 -61.12
N LEU A 771 -17.13 -39.25 -60.61
CA LEU A 771 -18.01 -40.22 -61.27
C LEU A 771 -18.74 -39.62 -62.49
N ASP A 772 -19.24 -38.38 -62.37
CA ASP A 772 -20.01 -37.73 -63.44
C ASP A 772 -19.14 -37.32 -64.63
N ASN A 773 -17.89 -36.91 -64.40
CA ASN A 773 -16.95 -36.65 -65.50
C ASN A 773 -16.75 -37.93 -66.34
N ARG A 774 -16.50 -39.06 -65.69
CA ARG A 774 -16.35 -40.37 -66.37
C ARG A 774 -17.62 -40.80 -67.09
N LEU A 775 -18.78 -40.60 -66.47
CA LEU A 775 -20.07 -40.97 -67.06
C LEU A 775 -20.40 -40.08 -68.28
N ARG A 776 -20.15 -38.77 -68.21
CA ARG A 776 -20.34 -37.84 -69.32
C ARG A 776 -19.41 -38.15 -70.49
N ASP A 777 -18.15 -38.48 -70.23
CA ASP A 777 -17.21 -38.90 -71.28
C ASP A 777 -17.70 -40.17 -71.97
N THR A 778 -18.25 -41.12 -71.20
CA THR A 778 -18.84 -42.35 -71.74
C THR A 778 -20.07 -42.06 -72.60
N ILE A 779 -20.98 -41.20 -72.13
CA ILE A 779 -22.18 -40.79 -72.89
C ILE A 779 -21.80 -40.09 -74.19
N ALA A 780 -20.81 -39.18 -74.15
CA ALA A 780 -20.33 -38.47 -75.33
C ALA A 780 -19.74 -39.42 -76.39
N GLU A 781 -18.96 -40.41 -75.94
CA GLU A 781 -18.43 -41.46 -76.81
C GLU A 781 -19.53 -42.33 -77.41
N TRP A 782 -20.58 -42.64 -76.65
CA TRP A 782 -21.71 -43.43 -77.13
C TRP A 782 -22.57 -42.69 -78.16
N HIS A 783 -22.79 -41.38 -77.98
CA HIS A 783 -23.40 -40.52 -79.00
C HIS A 783 -22.59 -40.55 -80.30
N ARG A 784 -21.26 -40.39 -80.20
CA ARG A 784 -20.35 -40.46 -81.35
C ARG A 784 -20.46 -41.80 -82.09
N ARG A 785 -20.55 -42.92 -81.35
CA ARG A 785 -20.73 -44.27 -81.92
C ARG A 785 -22.08 -44.45 -82.59
N LEU A 786 -23.15 -43.88 -82.02
CA LEU A 786 -24.49 -43.90 -82.61
C LEU A 786 -24.53 -43.11 -83.93
N ASP A 787 -23.89 -41.95 -83.98
CA ASP A 787 -23.73 -41.17 -85.21
C ASP A 787 -22.94 -41.93 -86.28
N ASP A 788 -21.82 -42.56 -85.91
CA ASP A 788 -21.03 -43.42 -86.80
C ASP A 788 -21.87 -44.60 -87.33
N PHE A 789 -22.68 -45.24 -86.48
CA PHE A 789 -23.61 -46.30 -86.87
C PHE A 789 -24.60 -45.81 -87.93
N HIS A 790 -25.30 -44.69 -87.67
CA HIS A 790 -26.23 -44.10 -88.64
C HIS A 790 -25.54 -43.72 -89.95
N GLY A 791 -24.32 -43.20 -89.90
CA GLY A 791 -23.50 -42.92 -91.08
C GLY A 791 -23.16 -44.18 -91.89
N PHE A 792 -22.83 -45.30 -91.25
CA PHE A 792 -22.59 -46.58 -91.94
C PHE A 792 -23.86 -47.20 -92.52
N ILE A 793 -24.99 -47.08 -91.83
CA ILE A 793 -26.31 -47.50 -92.32
C ILE A 793 -26.70 -46.70 -93.57
N ALA A 794 -26.56 -45.37 -93.54
CA ALA A 794 -26.84 -44.53 -94.70
C ALA A 794 -25.96 -44.87 -95.92
N ARG A 795 -24.68 -45.25 -95.68
CA ARG A 795 -23.78 -45.74 -96.74
C ARG A 795 -24.25 -47.08 -97.32
N TYR A 796 -24.77 -47.99 -96.50
CA TYR A 796 -25.39 -49.23 -96.96
C TYR A 796 -26.65 -48.97 -97.80
N ASP A 797 -27.54 -48.10 -97.33
CA ASP A 797 -28.79 -47.77 -98.01
C ASP A 797 -28.57 -47.08 -99.38
N ALA A 798 -27.38 -46.49 -99.59
CA ALA A 798 -26.95 -45.89 -100.86
C ALA A 798 -26.24 -46.85 -101.83
N VAL A 799 -26.00 -48.12 -101.46
CA VAL A 799 -25.33 -49.10 -102.34
C VAL A 799 -26.29 -49.58 -103.45
N PRO A 800 -25.90 -49.50 -104.74
CA PRO A 800 -26.75 -49.95 -105.85
C PRO A 800 -27.05 -51.47 -105.81
N PRO A 801 -28.24 -51.92 -106.24
CA PRO A 801 -28.58 -53.34 -106.34
C PRO A 801 -27.59 -54.12 -107.22
N GLY A 802 -27.07 -55.25 -106.73
CA GLY A 802 -26.12 -56.12 -107.45
C GLY A 802 -24.63 -55.79 -107.25
N SER A 803 -24.28 -54.88 -106.34
CA SER A 803 -22.90 -54.55 -105.96
C SER A 803 -22.15 -55.73 -105.33
N ALA A 804 -20.81 -55.70 -105.34
CA ALA A 804 -19.98 -56.78 -104.83
C ALA A 804 -20.19 -57.02 -103.32
N PHE A 805 -20.02 -58.28 -102.88
CA PHE A 805 -20.20 -58.71 -101.48
C PHE A 805 -19.52 -57.79 -100.46
N ALA A 806 -18.30 -57.33 -100.76
CA ALA A 806 -17.53 -56.45 -99.90
C ALA A 806 -18.11 -55.03 -99.77
N ASP A 807 -18.88 -54.55 -100.74
CA ASP A 807 -19.48 -53.21 -100.71
C ASP A 807 -20.83 -53.21 -99.97
N VAL A 808 -21.50 -54.37 -99.89
CA VAL A 808 -22.80 -54.54 -99.23
C VAL A 808 -22.65 -54.91 -97.75
N PHE A 809 -21.82 -55.89 -97.39
CA PHE A 809 -21.68 -56.33 -95.99
C PHE A 809 -20.70 -55.50 -95.16
N ARG A 810 -19.69 -54.87 -95.76
CA ARG A 810 -18.66 -54.11 -95.01
C ARG A 810 -19.24 -52.90 -94.26
N PRO A 811 -20.15 -52.08 -94.83
CA PRO A 811 -20.80 -51.02 -94.07
C PRO A 811 -21.64 -51.57 -92.90
N LEU A 812 -22.39 -52.66 -93.10
CA LEU A 812 -23.18 -53.30 -92.03
C LEU A 812 -22.31 -53.88 -90.91
N GLN A 813 -21.19 -54.54 -91.24
CA GLN A 813 -20.22 -55.02 -90.24
C GLN A 813 -19.52 -53.87 -89.50
N ARG A 814 -19.32 -52.72 -90.16
CA ARG A 814 -18.77 -51.52 -89.50
C ARG A 814 -19.79 -50.86 -88.58
N ALA A 815 -21.06 -50.81 -88.99
CA ALA A 815 -22.18 -50.40 -88.15
C ALA A 815 -22.32 -51.31 -86.93
N GLU A 816 -22.33 -52.63 -87.11
CA GLU A 816 -22.41 -53.61 -86.02
C GLU A 816 -21.36 -53.37 -84.93
N ARG A 817 -20.10 -53.13 -85.32
CA ARG A 817 -19.00 -52.85 -84.38
C ARG A 817 -19.20 -51.57 -83.56
N GLN A 818 -20.01 -50.62 -84.03
CA GLN A 818 -20.30 -49.41 -83.27
C GLN A 818 -21.30 -49.66 -82.15
N ILE A 819 -22.15 -50.67 -82.25
CA ILE A 819 -23.28 -50.87 -81.32
C ILE A 819 -23.34 -52.27 -80.70
N SER A 820 -22.39 -53.17 -80.98
CA SER A 820 -22.37 -54.50 -80.38
C SER A 820 -20.96 -55.09 -80.28
N THR A 821 -20.71 -55.84 -79.21
CA THR A 821 -19.51 -56.67 -79.05
C THR A 821 -19.64 -58.04 -79.71
N THR A 822 -20.86 -58.45 -80.07
CA THR A 822 -21.14 -59.72 -80.75
C THR A 822 -21.22 -59.51 -82.26
N VAL A 823 -20.42 -60.28 -83.00
CA VAL A 823 -20.36 -60.19 -84.47
C VAL A 823 -21.25 -61.26 -85.07
N THR A 824 -22.03 -60.91 -86.09
CA THR A 824 -22.90 -61.84 -86.81
C THR A 824 -22.05 -62.79 -87.66
N THR A 825 -21.93 -64.04 -87.20
CA THR A 825 -21.23 -65.11 -87.92
C THR A 825 -21.96 -66.46 -87.78
N PRO A 826 -22.19 -67.21 -88.89
CA PRO A 826 -21.90 -66.85 -90.28
C PRO A 826 -22.78 -65.69 -90.77
N LEU A 827 -22.32 -64.97 -91.80
CA LEU A 827 -23.10 -63.88 -92.40
C LEU A 827 -24.37 -64.44 -93.08
N PRO A 828 -25.55 -63.78 -92.94
CA PRO A 828 -26.78 -64.22 -93.60
C PRO A 828 -26.66 -64.17 -95.13
N ASP A 829 -27.41 -65.02 -95.83
CA ASP A 829 -27.48 -65.02 -97.30
C ASP A 829 -28.13 -63.73 -97.85
N ASP A 830 -29.00 -63.08 -97.07
CA ASP A 830 -29.65 -61.81 -97.38
C ASP A 830 -29.17 -60.67 -96.45
N PRO A 831 -28.49 -59.63 -96.99
CA PRO A 831 -28.09 -58.44 -96.23
C PRO A 831 -29.24 -57.76 -95.47
N ALA A 832 -30.48 -57.84 -95.96
CA ALA A 832 -31.64 -57.26 -95.29
C ALA A 832 -31.92 -57.91 -93.92
N THR A 833 -31.54 -59.18 -93.74
CA THR A 833 -31.67 -59.88 -92.46
C THR A 833 -30.71 -59.32 -91.43
N MET A 834 -29.44 -59.07 -91.81
CA MET A 834 -28.47 -58.40 -90.93
C MET A 834 -28.90 -56.95 -90.64
N ARG A 835 -29.44 -56.23 -91.62
CA ARG A 835 -29.93 -54.85 -91.44
C ARG A 835 -31.11 -54.77 -90.45
N ALA A 836 -32.00 -55.76 -90.45
CA ALA A 836 -33.13 -55.85 -89.53
C ALA A 836 -32.67 -56.20 -88.10
N ASP A 837 -31.73 -57.14 -87.95
CA ASP A 837 -31.12 -57.48 -86.65
C ASP A 837 -30.41 -56.26 -86.04
N LEU A 838 -29.63 -55.53 -86.84
CA LEU A 838 -28.97 -54.28 -86.41
C LEU A 838 -29.98 -53.19 -85.99
N ALA A 839 -31.19 -53.18 -86.56
CA ALA A 839 -32.25 -52.24 -86.14
C ALA A 839 -32.78 -52.56 -84.74
N THR A 840 -32.84 -53.84 -84.35
CA THR A 840 -33.20 -54.23 -82.97
C THR A 840 -32.05 -53.96 -81.99
N ARG A 841 -30.81 -54.21 -82.40
CA ARG A 841 -29.64 -53.95 -81.55
C ARG A 841 -29.42 -52.46 -81.29
N VAL A 842 -29.65 -51.58 -82.27
CA VAL A 842 -29.53 -50.12 -82.05
C VAL A 842 -30.60 -49.61 -81.09
N GLN A 843 -31.83 -50.15 -81.12
CA GLN A 843 -32.85 -49.80 -80.12
C GLN A 843 -32.42 -50.17 -78.69
N ALA A 844 -31.76 -51.32 -78.51
CA ALA A 844 -31.20 -51.70 -77.21
C ALA A 844 -30.04 -50.78 -76.80
N PHE A 845 -29.19 -50.36 -77.75
CA PHE A 845 -28.11 -49.40 -77.51
C PHE A 845 -28.66 -48.02 -77.10
N GLU A 846 -29.65 -47.49 -77.83
CA GLU A 846 -30.32 -46.22 -77.54
C GLU A 846 -31.05 -46.25 -76.19
N ALA A 847 -31.75 -47.34 -75.86
CA ALA A 847 -32.40 -47.50 -74.56
C ALA A 847 -31.38 -47.49 -73.41
N ARG A 848 -30.21 -48.10 -73.62
CA ARG A 848 -29.13 -48.09 -72.63
C ARG A 848 -28.47 -46.72 -72.50
N LEU A 849 -28.25 -46.01 -73.62
CA LEU A 849 -27.77 -44.63 -73.62
C LEU A 849 -28.72 -43.70 -72.86
N ALA A 850 -30.02 -43.80 -73.12
CA ALA A 850 -31.04 -43.03 -72.41
C ALA A 850 -31.07 -43.34 -70.90
N ALA A 851 -30.78 -44.59 -70.48
CA ALA A 851 -30.65 -44.95 -69.08
C ALA A 851 -29.44 -44.27 -68.41
N LEU A 852 -28.28 -44.20 -69.10
CA LEU A 852 -27.10 -43.47 -68.60
C LEU A 852 -27.35 -41.95 -68.53
N GLU A 853 -28.04 -41.37 -69.52
CA GLU A 853 -28.44 -39.96 -69.51
C GLU A 853 -29.41 -39.65 -68.36
N ALA A 854 -30.34 -40.56 -68.05
CA ALA A 854 -31.27 -40.41 -66.93
C ALA A 854 -30.55 -40.39 -65.57
N VAL A 855 -29.45 -41.14 -65.41
CA VAL A 855 -28.61 -41.10 -64.20
C VAL A 855 -27.98 -39.71 -64.03
N VAL A 856 -27.41 -39.15 -65.10
CA VAL A 856 -26.82 -37.79 -65.05
C VAL A 856 -27.89 -36.72 -64.79
N ALA A 857 -29.11 -36.92 -65.30
CA ALA A 857 -30.23 -36.00 -65.13
C ALA A 857 -30.96 -36.12 -63.77
N LEU A 858 -30.58 -37.08 -62.92
CA LEU A 858 -31.28 -37.40 -61.67
C LEU A 858 -31.30 -36.21 -60.67
N GLY A 859 -30.28 -35.35 -60.69
CA GLY A 859 -30.25 -34.12 -59.90
C GLY A 859 -30.27 -34.31 -58.38
N THR A 860 -29.95 -35.51 -57.87
CA THR A 860 -29.94 -35.84 -56.43
C THR A 860 -28.62 -35.47 -55.75
N ASP A 861 -28.68 -35.11 -54.47
CA ASP A 861 -27.52 -34.95 -53.58
C ASP A 861 -27.19 -36.23 -52.78
N ASP A 862 -28.00 -37.28 -52.94
CA ASP A 862 -27.81 -38.59 -52.35
C ASP A 862 -26.94 -39.47 -53.25
N ALA A 863 -25.70 -39.67 -52.81
CA ALA A 863 -24.71 -40.49 -53.52
C ALA A 863 -25.16 -41.96 -53.66
N ASP A 864 -25.88 -42.51 -52.68
CA ASP A 864 -26.34 -43.90 -52.74
C ASP A 864 -27.50 -44.05 -53.72
N GLN A 865 -28.41 -43.07 -53.76
CA GLN A 865 -29.46 -43.02 -54.77
C GLN A 865 -28.87 -42.92 -56.19
N TYR A 866 -27.87 -42.05 -56.38
CA TYR A 866 -27.18 -41.88 -57.66
C TYR A 866 -26.47 -43.17 -58.10
N LEU A 867 -25.71 -43.79 -57.19
CA LEU A 867 -25.00 -45.03 -57.46
C LEU A 867 -25.96 -46.20 -57.76
N THR A 868 -27.08 -46.30 -57.05
CA THR A 868 -28.10 -47.33 -57.27
C THR A 868 -28.73 -47.23 -58.66
N GLN A 869 -29.01 -46.01 -59.14
CA GLN A 869 -29.52 -45.79 -60.50
C GLN A 869 -28.47 -46.11 -61.57
N LEU A 870 -27.19 -45.77 -61.31
CA LEU A 870 -26.10 -46.17 -62.20
C LEU A 870 -25.93 -47.69 -62.25
N GLU A 871 -26.00 -48.38 -61.11
CA GLU A 871 -25.94 -49.84 -61.03
C GLU A 871 -27.06 -50.52 -61.85
N ALA A 872 -28.27 -49.95 -61.84
CA ALA A 872 -29.38 -50.43 -62.66
C ALA A 872 -29.16 -50.19 -64.17
N ALA A 873 -28.37 -49.19 -64.53
CA ALA A 873 -27.98 -48.91 -65.91
C ALA A 873 -26.82 -49.81 -66.42
N LEU A 874 -26.16 -50.59 -65.56
CA LEU A 874 -25.09 -51.54 -65.90
C LEU A 874 -25.61 -53.00 -66.00
N PRO A 875 -24.89 -53.95 -66.64
CA PRO A 875 -23.62 -53.79 -67.36
C PRO A 875 -23.79 -53.27 -68.79
N LEU A 876 -22.69 -52.80 -69.39
CA LEU A 876 -22.61 -52.32 -70.78
C LEU A 876 -21.94 -53.32 -71.73
N THR A 877 -21.63 -54.54 -71.27
CA THR A 877 -20.81 -55.55 -71.97
C THR A 877 -21.38 -56.04 -73.31
N ASP A 878 -22.69 -55.89 -73.52
CA ASP A 878 -23.34 -56.15 -74.82
C ASP A 878 -22.88 -55.17 -75.92
N PHE A 879 -22.36 -54.00 -75.50
CA PHE A 879 -22.05 -52.84 -76.35
C PHE A 879 -20.57 -52.45 -76.31
N VAL A 880 -19.86 -52.66 -75.20
CA VAL A 880 -18.43 -52.37 -75.04
C VAL A 880 -17.64 -53.59 -74.53
N PRO A 881 -16.36 -53.79 -74.95
CA PRO A 881 -15.56 -54.93 -74.49
C PRO A 881 -15.20 -54.89 -72.99
N GLU A 882 -15.08 -53.70 -72.43
CA GLU A 882 -14.80 -53.44 -71.01
C GLU A 882 -15.95 -52.60 -70.45
N ASP A 883 -16.50 -53.03 -69.31
CA ASP A 883 -17.66 -52.37 -68.69
C ASP A 883 -17.26 -51.08 -67.96
N PHE A 884 -18.24 -50.26 -67.62
CA PHE A 884 -18.02 -49.07 -66.81
C PHE A 884 -17.72 -49.45 -65.35
N ASP A 885 -16.45 -49.35 -64.94
CA ASP A 885 -16.02 -49.75 -63.60
C ASP A 885 -16.47 -48.78 -62.50
N ILE A 886 -17.29 -49.27 -61.58
CA ILE A 886 -17.78 -48.56 -60.39
C ILE A 886 -17.18 -49.08 -59.09
N ALA A 887 -16.20 -49.99 -59.11
CA ALA A 887 -15.61 -50.58 -57.92
C ALA A 887 -14.98 -49.54 -56.98
N GLU A 888 -14.22 -48.58 -57.53
CA GLU A 888 -13.65 -47.47 -56.75
C GLU A 888 -14.73 -46.55 -56.18
N ALA A 889 -15.76 -46.20 -56.97
CA ALA A 889 -16.86 -45.35 -56.52
C ALA A 889 -17.67 -46.01 -55.38
N ARG A 890 -17.79 -47.34 -55.44
CA ARG A 890 -18.38 -48.21 -54.42
C ARG A 890 -17.57 -48.26 -53.13
N ALA A 891 -16.24 -48.38 -53.23
CA ALA A 891 -15.35 -48.42 -52.08
C ALA A 891 -15.23 -47.05 -51.38
N ALA A 892 -15.41 -45.95 -52.12
CA ALA A 892 -15.27 -44.59 -51.60
C ALA A 892 -16.27 -44.20 -50.49
N PHE A 893 -17.36 -44.96 -50.27
CA PHE A 893 -18.35 -44.72 -49.21
C PHE A 893 -17.80 -44.99 -47.79
N ALA A 894 -16.76 -45.83 -47.67
CA ALA A 894 -16.14 -46.11 -46.38
C ALA A 894 -15.25 -44.95 -45.88
N ALA A 895 -14.63 -44.20 -46.80
CA ALA A 895 -13.71 -43.11 -46.47
C ALA A 895 -14.30 -42.02 -45.55
N PRO A 896 -15.47 -41.41 -45.84
CA PRO A 896 -16.04 -40.39 -44.96
C PRO A 896 -16.46 -40.97 -43.60
N SER A 897 -16.86 -42.24 -43.55
CA SER A 897 -17.18 -42.92 -42.29
C SER A 897 -15.93 -43.08 -41.42
N ALA A 898 -14.79 -43.47 -42.00
CA ALA A 898 -13.52 -43.56 -41.28
C ALA A 898 -13.01 -42.19 -40.82
N GLU A 899 -13.14 -41.14 -41.66
CA GLU A 899 -12.75 -39.77 -41.31
C GLU A 899 -13.61 -39.20 -40.16
N MET A 900 -14.92 -39.47 -40.16
CA MET A 900 -15.83 -39.10 -39.07
C MET A 900 -15.44 -39.77 -37.76
N VAL A 901 -15.14 -41.09 -37.76
CA VAL A 901 -14.70 -41.82 -36.57
C VAL A 901 -13.40 -41.26 -36.03
N ALA A 902 -12.36 -41.09 -36.87
CA ALA A 902 -11.08 -40.53 -36.44
C ALA A 902 -11.24 -39.13 -35.79
N THR A 903 -12.12 -38.29 -36.36
CA THR A 903 -12.39 -36.95 -35.82
C THR A 903 -13.16 -37.01 -34.49
N VAL A 904 -14.13 -37.93 -34.38
CA VAL A 904 -14.91 -38.15 -33.16
C VAL A 904 -14.05 -38.74 -32.03
N GLU A 905 -13.14 -39.68 -32.32
CA GLU A 905 -12.19 -40.21 -31.34
C GLU A 905 -11.30 -39.10 -30.76
N ALA A 906 -10.80 -38.20 -31.62
CA ALA A 906 -10.03 -37.03 -31.19
C ALA A 906 -10.87 -36.09 -30.31
N LEU A 907 -12.14 -35.86 -30.67
CA LEU A 907 -13.08 -35.08 -29.86
C LEU A 907 -13.31 -35.74 -28.49
N LEU A 908 -13.56 -37.04 -28.43
CA LEU A 908 -13.76 -37.77 -27.16
C LEU A 908 -12.54 -37.64 -26.23
N ALA A 909 -11.34 -37.76 -26.78
CA ALA A 909 -10.10 -37.56 -26.02
C ALA A 909 -9.98 -36.13 -25.48
N ALA A 910 -10.28 -35.12 -26.31
CA ALA A 910 -10.22 -33.72 -25.92
C ALA A 910 -11.30 -33.34 -24.88
N ALA A 911 -12.53 -33.83 -25.06
CA ALA A 911 -13.64 -33.68 -24.12
C ALA A 911 -13.32 -34.32 -22.77
N ALA A 912 -12.81 -35.56 -22.76
CA ALA A 912 -12.43 -36.25 -21.54
C ALA A 912 -11.34 -35.50 -20.75
N LYS A 913 -10.39 -34.86 -21.44
CA LYS A 913 -9.35 -34.02 -20.82
C LYS A 913 -9.98 -32.80 -20.13
N ARG A 914 -10.90 -32.09 -20.81
CA ARG A 914 -11.60 -30.92 -20.25
C ARG A 914 -12.51 -31.30 -19.09
N ARG A 915 -13.27 -32.38 -19.22
CA ARG A 915 -14.09 -32.96 -18.15
C ARG A 915 -13.25 -33.26 -16.90
N THR A 916 -12.10 -33.91 -17.08
CA THR A 916 -11.20 -34.23 -15.96
C THR A 916 -10.66 -32.97 -15.28
N ALA A 917 -10.25 -31.97 -16.06
CA ALA A 917 -9.75 -30.70 -15.52
C ALA A 917 -10.85 -29.93 -14.75
N ALA A 918 -12.06 -29.84 -15.32
CA ALA A 918 -13.20 -29.20 -14.69
C ALA A 918 -13.63 -29.92 -13.41
N GLN A 919 -13.73 -31.26 -13.44
CA GLN A 919 -14.07 -32.07 -12.27
C GLN A 919 -13.05 -31.88 -11.14
N ALA A 920 -11.75 -31.85 -11.45
CA ALA A 920 -10.72 -31.62 -10.44
C ALA A 920 -10.88 -30.25 -9.73
N LYS A 921 -11.31 -29.21 -10.45
CA LYS A 921 -11.61 -27.90 -9.88
C LYS A 921 -12.87 -27.93 -9.00
N LEU A 922 -13.92 -28.63 -9.44
CA LEU A 922 -15.17 -28.79 -8.69
C LEU A 922 -15.01 -29.65 -7.43
N ASP A 923 -14.17 -30.69 -7.48
CA ASP A 923 -13.86 -31.54 -6.32
C ASP A 923 -13.07 -30.77 -5.25
N ALA A 924 -12.21 -29.84 -5.66
CA ALA A 924 -11.44 -28.98 -4.76
C ALA A 924 -12.30 -27.99 -3.96
N LEU A 925 -13.56 -27.73 -4.37
CA LEU A 925 -14.47 -26.81 -3.69
C LEU A 925 -14.77 -27.21 -2.24
N ALA A 926 -14.81 -28.51 -1.94
CA ALA A 926 -15.21 -29.02 -0.62
C ALA A 926 -14.28 -28.61 0.54
N GLY A 927 -13.04 -28.20 0.23
CA GLY A 927 -12.04 -27.75 1.22
C GLY A 927 -11.52 -26.34 0.98
N ALA A 928 -12.11 -25.58 0.06
CA ALA A 928 -11.66 -24.24 -0.29
C ALA A 928 -12.09 -23.19 0.74
N GLN A 929 -11.26 -22.15 0.93
CA GLN A 929 -11.66 -20.96 1.67
C GLN A 929 -12.72 -20.19 0.88
N PRO A 930 -13.64 -19.44 1.54
CA PRO A 930 -14.74 -18.74 0.88
C PRO A 930 -14.31 -17.90 -0.34
N ASP A 931 -13.21 -17.16 -0.24
CA ASP A 931 -12.72 -16.31 -1.33
C ASP A 931 -12.21 -17.10 -2.54
N ALA A 932 -11.76 -18.35 -2.33
CA ALA A 932 -11.24 -19.21 -3.40
C ALA A 932 -12.34 -20.03 -4.10
N VAL A 933 -13.57 -20.04 -3.57
CA VAL A 933 -14.68 -20.83 -4.13
C VAL A 933 -15.06 -20.32 -5.53
N ALA A 934 -15.20 -19.00 -5.70
CA ALA A 934 -15.52 -18.42 -7.00
C ALA A 934 -14.43 -18.71 -8.03
N ASP A 935 -13.16 -18.52 -7.68
CA ASP A 935 -12.02 -18.79 -8.57
C ASP A 935 -11.97 -20.24 -9.05
N LEU A 936 -12.32 -21.21 -8.19
CA LEU A 936 -12.41 -22.61 -8.57
C LEU A 936 -13.56 -22.89 -9.55
N VAL A 937 -14.72 -22.25 -9.37
CA VAL A 937 -15.85 -22.36 -10.31
C VAL A 937 -15.51 -21.69 -11.65
N ILE A 938 -14.88 -20.51 -11.63
CA ILE A 938 -14.36 -19.84 -12.84
C ILE A 938 -13.37 -20.76 -13.56
N GLY A 939 -12.41 -21.33 -12.83
CA GLY A 939 -11.44 -22.26 -13.39
C GLY A 939 -12.07 -23.54 -13.96
N ALA A 940 -13.18 -24.02 -13.39
CA ALA A 940 -13.93 -25.14 -13.95
C ALA A 940 -14.62 -24.75 -15.27
N LEU A 941 -15.24 -23.57 -15.36
CA LEU A 941 -15.85 -23.05 -16.58
C LEU A 941 -14.80 -22.81 -17.67
N GLN A 942 -13.65 -22.23 -17.33
CA GLN A 942 -12.52 -22.05 -18.25
C GLN A 942 -11.97 -23.39 -18.74
N ALA A 943 -11.91 -24.41 -17.88
CA ALA A 943 -11.52 -25.75 -18.31
C ALA A 943 -12.52 -26.37 -19.33
N LEU A 944 -13.81 -26.02 -19.26
CA LEU A 944 -14.85 -26.51 -20.17
C LEU A 944 -14.87 -25.75 -21.51
N PHE A 945 -14.85 -24.42 -21.47
CA PHE A 945 -15.05 -23.55 -22.65
C PHE A 945 -13.76 -22.99 -23.26
N GLY A 946 -12.65 -23.01 -22.52
CA GLY A 946 -11.37 -22.39 -22.89
C GLY A 946 -10.92 -21.32 -21.90
N GLU A 947 -9.63 -21.02 -21.86
CA GLU A 947 -9.04 -20.05 -20.90
C GLU A 947 -9.57 -18.62 -21.09
N GLU A 948 -10.01 -18.27 -22.30
CA GLU A 948 -10.62 -16.95 -22.62
C GLU A 948 -12.04 -16.78 -22.04
N PHE A 949 -12.63 -17.83 -21.43
CA PHE A 949 -14.00 -17.75 -20.93
C PHE A 949 -14.11 -16.82 -19.71
N VAL A 950 -14.89 -15.75 -19.86
CA VAL A 950 -15.21 -14.77 -18.82
C VAL A 950 -16.41 -15.26 -18.02
N ALA A 951 -16.24 -15.37 -16.71
CA ALA A 951 -17.31 -15.65 -15.75
C ALA A 951 -17.25 -14.62 -14.62
N LEU A 952 -18.39 -14.02 -14.29
CA LEU A 952 -18.44 -12.84 -13.42
C LEU A 952 -19.05 -13.22 -12.07
N PRO A 953 -18.25 -13.24 -10.98
CA PRO A 953 -18.78 -13.52 -9.65
C PRO A 953 -19.53 -12.30 -9.11
N SER A 954 -20.59 -12.57 -8.34
CA SER A 954 -21.35 -11.54 -7.63
C SER A 954 -20.80 -11.31 -6.22
N PHE A 955 -20.97 -10.13 -5.64
CA PHE A 955 -20.59 -9.82 -4.26
C PHE A 955 -21.68 -8.96 -3.60
N THR A 956 -21.63 -8.80 -2.28
CA THR A 956 -22.50 -7.87 -1.55
C THR A 956 -21.66 -6.89 -0.77
N LEU A 957 -22.10 -5.63 -0.74
CA LEU A 957 -21.47 -4.55 0.00
C LEU A 957 -21.75 -4.68 1.51
N THR A 958 -20.87 -4.13 2.36
CA THR A 958 -21.11 -4.07 3.80
C THR A 958 -22.26 -3.09 4.12
N PRO A 959 -22.95 -3.21 5.28
CA PRO A 959 -24.01 -2.27 5.64
C PRO A 959 -23.56 -0.80 5.65
N GLU A 960 -22.31 -0.51 6.01
CA GLU A 960 -21.75 0.84 5.94
C GLU A 960 -21.61 1.32 4.49
N GLN A 961 -21.00 0.52 3.61
CA GLN A 961 -20.88 0.84 2.18
C GLN A 961 -22.25 1.01 1.51
N GLN A 962 -23.23 0.19 1.87
CA GLN A 962 -24.60 0.30 1.36
C GLN A 962 -25.23 1.64 1.72
N ALA A 963 -25.05 2.09 2.96
CA ALA A 963 -25.59 3.38 3.42
C ALA A 963 -24.89 4.56 2.74
N GLU A 964 -23.56 4.51 2.60
CA GLU A 964 -22.79 5.55 1.92
C GLU A 964 -23.15 5.67 0.43
N LEU A 965 -23.17 4.54 -0.29
CA LEU A 965 -23.49 4.55 -1.72
C LEU A 965 -24.95 4.94 -1.99
N ALA A 966 -25.88 4.66 -1.07
CA ALA A 966 -27.25 5.17 -1.17
C ALA A 966 -27.29 6.71 -1.10
N LEU A 967 -26.40 7.34 -0.33
CA LEU A 967 -26.27 8.80 -0.27
C LEU A 967 -25.64 9.35 -1.56
N CYS A 968 -24.55 8.73 -2.04
CA CYS A 968 -23.91 9.10 -3.31
C CYS A 968 -24.89 9.03 -4.49
N GLU A 969 -25.66 7.94 -4.58
CA GLU A 969 -26.65 7.75 -5.64
C GLU A 969 -27.78 8.78 -5.58
N ALA A 970 -28.21 9.16 -4.37
CA ALA A 970 -29.24 10.19 -4.19
C ALA A 970 -28.72 11.61 -4.53
N ASP A 971 -27.44 11.90 -4.31
CA ASP A 971 -26.85 13.23 -4.47
C ASP A 971 -26.09 13.44 -5.80
N LYS A 972 -25.95 12.41 -6.65
CA LYS A 972 -25.16 12.46 -7.90
C LYS A 972 -25.46 13.65 -8.81
N ALA A 973 -26.73 14.05 -8.92
CA ALA A 973 -27.15 15.19 -9.74
C ALA A 973 -26.76 16.56 -9.16
N ASN A 974 -26.58 16.65 -7.83
CA ASN A 974 -26.08 17.85 -7.15
C ASN A 974 -24.56 17.93 -7.19
N LEU A 975 -23.86 16.80 -7.25
CA LEU A 975 -22.40 16.73 -7.29
C LEU A 975 -21.82 17.50 -8.50
N ILE A 976 -22.50 17.41 -9.66
CA ILE A 976 -22.13 18.07 -10.92
C ILE A 976 -22.83 19.43 -11.16
N ARG A 977 -23.48 19.99 -10.14
CA ARG A 977 -24.30 21.22 -10.29
C ARG A 977 -23.51 22.44 -10.73
N HIS A 978 -22.24 22.55 -10.37
CA HIS A 978 -21.43 23.71 -10.77
C HIS A 978 -21.16 23.71 -12.28
N GLN A 979 -20.79 22.55 -12.81
CA GLN A 979 -20.54 22.37 -14.24
C GLN A 979 -21.84 22.59 -15.04
N ARG A 980 -22.94 21.98 -14.60
CA ARG A 980 -24.25 22.12 -15.25
C ARG A 980 -24.83 23.52 -15.17
N ASP A 981 -24.96 24.06 -13.96
CA ASP A 981 -25.76 25.27 -13.71
C ASP A 981 -24.95 26.56 -13.81
N THR A 982 -23.63 26.53 -13.54
CA THR A 982 -22.76 27.71 -13.56
C THR A 982 -21.92 27.79 -14.84
N LEU A 983 -21.30 26.69 -15.26
CA LEU A 983 -20.47 26.65 -16.47
C LEU A 983 -21.28 26.38 -17.75
N GLY A 984 -22.51 25.89 -17.62
CA GLY A 984 -23.42 25.64 -18.74
C GLY A 984 -23.08 24.40 -19.56
N ASP A 985 -22.35 23.44 -18.98
CA ASP A 985 -22.05 22.14 -19.59
C ASP A 985 -23.26 21.20 -19.40
N PRO A 986 -24.00 20.82 -20.47
CA PRO A 986 -25.19 20.01 -20.32
C PRO A 986 -24.90 18.59 -19.81
N ASP A 987 -23.73 18.03 -20.13
CA ASP A 987 -23.36 16.63 -19.82
C ASP A 987 -21.91 16.55 -19.30
N PRO A 988 -21.65 17.04 -18.06
CA PRO A 988 -20.29 17.18 -17.53
C PRO A 988 -19.49 15.88 -17.43
N VAL A 989 -20.17 14.76 -17.16
CA VAL A 989 -19.51 13.45 -17.01
C VAL A 989 -19.07 12.93 -18.38
N ASP A 990 -19.86 13.15 -19.44
CA ASP A 990 -19.48 12.78 -20.80
C ASP A 990 -18.34 13.66 -21.33
N THR A 991 -18.40 14.97 -21.08
CA THR A 991 -17.28 15.88 -21.39
C THR A 991 -15.97 15.41 -20.75
N TRP A 992 -16.02 15.00 -19.48
CA TRP A 992 -14.88 14.42 -18.77
C TRP A 992 -14.43 13.09 -19.37
N TRP A 993 -15.35 12.18 -19.66
CA TRP A 993 -15.06 10.85 -20.20
C TRP A 993 -14.42 10.94 -21.60
N HIS A 994 -14.99 11.73 -22.51
CA HIS A 994 -14.41 11.97 -23.84
C HIS A 994 -13.04 12.65 -23.78
N GLY A 995 -12.78 13.43 -22.73
CA GLY A 995 -11.46 14.00 -22.43
C GLY A 995 -10.44 12.95 -22.00
N THR A 996 -10.80 12.10 -21.04
CA THR A 996 -9.92 11.04 -20.50
C THR A 996 -9.64 9.94 -21.52
N ALA A 997 -10.59 9.63 -22.41
CA ALA A 997 -10.41 8.70 -23.53
C ALA A 997 -9.26 9.09 -24.47
N ARG A 998 -8.82 10.36 -24.50
CA ARG A 998 -7.67 10.80 -25.32
C ARG A 998 -6.31 10.38 -24.76
N VAL A 999 -6.26 10.03 -23.48
CA VAL A 999 -5.01 9.73 -22.76
C VAL A 999 -5.00 8.33 -22.14
N ARG A 1000 -6.15 7.65 -22.06
CA ARG A 1000 -6.27 6.29 -21.50
C ARG A 1000 -6.96 5.32 -22.45
N ASP A 1001 -6.24 4.26 -22.81
CA ASP A 1001 -6.70 3.26 -23.81
C ASP A 1001 -7.96 2.50 -23.38
N GLN A 1002 -8.13 2.19 -22.09
CA GLN A 1002 -9.32 1.50 -21.59
C GLN A 1002 -10.57 2.39 -21.66
N MET A 1003 -10.43 3.68 -21.33
CA MET A 1003 -11.49 4.68 -21.47
C MET A 1003 -11.85 4.93 -22.94
N ALA A 1004 -10.86 4.92 -23.84
CA ALA A 1004 -11.08 4.98 -25.29
C ALA A 1004 -11.85 3.76 -25.83
N GLY A 1005 -11.56 2.57 -25.29
CA GLY A 1005 -12.30 1.35 -25.62
C GLY A 1005 -13.77 1.44 -25.21
N LEU A 1006 -14.06 1.99 -24.03
CA LEU A 1006 -15.43 2.22 -23.58
C LEU A 1006 -16.13 3.29 -24.45
N GLU A 1007 -15.44 4.39 -24.79
CA GLU A 1007 -15.96 5.45 -25.69
C GLU A 1007 -16.37 4.84 -27.04
N TYR A 1008 -15.48 4.04 -27.63
CA TYR A 1008 -15.75 3.36 -28.90
C TYR A 1008 -16.93 2.39 -28.82
N LEU A 1009 -17.06 1.64 -27.71
CA LEU A 1009 -18.21 0.78 -27.48
C LEU A 1009 -19.53 1.57 -27.44
N SER A 1010 -19.53 2.74 -26.77
CA SER A 1010 -20.69 3.62 -26.72
C SER A 1010 -21.08 4.13 -28.10
N MET A 1011 -20.11 4.66 -28.84
CA MET A 1011 -20.34 5.16 -30.20
C MET A 1011 -20.86 4.06 -31.14
N ALA A 1012 -20.31 2.84 -31.04
CA ALA A 1012 -20.77 1.70 -31.83
C ALA A 1012 -22.21 1.29 -31.46
N ARG A 1013 -22.54 1.29 -30.16
CA ARG A 1013 -23.89 1.00 -29.68
C ARG A 1013 -24.89 2.05 -30.16
N GLU A 1014 -24.56 3.33 -30.01
CA GLU A 1014 -25.41 4.44 -30.42
C GLU A 1014 -25.65 4.42 -31.93
N ALA A 1015 -24.60 4.20 -32.72
CA ALA A 1015 -24.72 4.11 -34.18
C ALA A 1015 -25.64 2.96 -34.65
N LEU A 1016 -25.63 1.83 -33.95
CA LEU A 1016 -26.39 0.63 -34.34
C LEU A 1016 -27.79 0.56 -33.72
N THR A 1017 -28.00 1.13 -32.53
CA THR A 1017 -29.25 0.96 -31.76
C THR A 1017 -29.94 2.29 -31.40
N GLY A 1018 -29.28 3.43 -31.61
CA GLY A 1018 -29.75 4.74 -31.17
C GLY A 1018 -29.74 4.92 -29.65
N THR A 1019 -29.10 4.02 -28.91
CA THR A 1019 -29.01 4.04 -27.44
C THR A 1019 -27.57 4.25 -27.01
N ASP A 1020 -27.35 5.21 -26.13
CA ASP A 1020 -26.03 5.56 -25.60
C ASP A 1020 -25.72 4.84 -24.27
N ILE A 1021 -24.46 4.84 -23.85
CA ILE A 1021 -23.98 4.36 -22.55
C ILE A 1021 -23.69 5.59 -21.68
N ALA A 1022 -24.58 5.92 -20.74
CA ALA A 1022 -24.32 6.99 -19.79
C ALA A 1022 -23.49 6.51 -18.59
N LEU A 1023 -22.57 7.35 -18.11
CA LEU A 1023 -21.84 7.17 -16.84
C LEU A 1023 -22.42 8.07 -15.74
N ASP A 1024 -22.68 7.49 -14.59
CA ASP A 1024 -22.97 8.21 -13.36
C ASP A 1024 -21.66 8.50 -12.61
N ALA A 1025 -21.58 9.66 -11.96
CA ALA A 1025 -20.43 10.04 -11.12
C ALA A 1025 -20.78 9.96 -9.64
N TRP A 1026 -20.04 9.14 -8.91
CA TRP A 1026 -20.03 9.12 -7.45
C TRP A 1026 -18.70 9.67 -6.91
N GLN A 1027 -18.75 10.19 -5.69
CA GLN A 1027 -17.57 10.66 -4.98
C GLN A 1027 -17.63 10.22 -3.52
N LEU A 1028 -16.63 9.44 -3.10
CA LEU A 1028 -16.50 8.95 -1.73
C LEU A 1028 -15.32 9.64 -1.02
N PRO A 1029 -15.43 9.95 0.29
CA PRO A 1029 -16.63 9.76 1.10
C PRO A 1029 -17.72 10.77 0.72
N HIS A 1030 -18.99 10.40 0.94
CA HIS A 1030 -20.10 11.32 0.69
C HIS A 1030 -20.02 12.54 1.63
N ALA A 1031 -20.03 13.74 1.05
CA ALA A 1031 -20.16 14.99 1.79
C ALA A 1031 -21.32 15.82 1.23
N PRO A 1032 -22.23 16.33 2.09
CA PRO A 1032 -23.34 17.16 1.63
C PRO A 1032 -22.81 18.44 0.98
N ASP A 1033 -23.48 18.89 -0.08
CA ASP A 1033 -23.09 20.06 -0.87
C ASP A 1033 -21.66 19.97 -1.46
N ALA A 1034 -21.09 18.77 -1.61
CA ALA A 1034 -19.82 18.60 -2.31
C ALA A 1034 -19.92 18.94 -3.80
N HIS A 1035 -18.77 19.27 -4.40
CA HIS A 1035 -18.62 19.40 -5.84
C HIS A 1035 -17.79 18.23 -6.38
N TRP A 1036 -18.11 17.78 -7.60
CA TRP A 1036 -17.33 16.73 -8.25
C TRP A 1036 -15.91 17.22 -8.54
N VAL A 1037 -14.92 16.57 -7.96
CA VAL A 1037 -13.51 16.98 -8.09
C VAL A 1037 -12.87 16.50 -9.39
N GLY A 1038 -13.56 15.62 -10.15
CA GLY A 1038 -13.11 15.17 -11.47
C GLY A 1038 -13.19 16.24 -12.57
N ALA A 1039 -13.92 17.33 -12.35
CA ALA A 1039 -14.09 18.44 -13.28
C ALA A 1039 -13.88 19.79 -12.59
N THR A 1040 -14.00 20.91 -13.32
CA THR A 1040 -13.84 22.25 -12.74
C THR A 1040 -14.86 22.51 -11.62
N TYR A 1041 -14.41 22.87 -10.44
CA TYR A 1041 -15.21 23.20 -9.26
C TYR A 1041 -15.06 24.70 -8.87
N PRO A 1042 -15.91 25.26 -7.99
CA PRO A 1042 -15.80 26.64 -7.55
C PRO A 1042 -14.43 26.96 -6.92
N VAL A 1043 -13.92 28.17 -7.14
CA VAL A 1043 -12.58 28.59 -6.67
C VAL A 1043 -12.48 28.63 -5.13
N ASP A 1044 -13.61 28.83 -4.46
CA ASP A 1044 -13.74 28.85 -3.01
C ASP A 1044 -14.02 27.47 -2.39
N TYR A 1045 -14.12 26.41 -3.20
CA TYR A 1045 -14.32 25.05 -2.72
C TYR A 1045 -13.00 24.44 -2.23
N ALA A 1046 -12.90 24.22 -0.92
CA ALA A 1046 -11.76 23.55 -0.29
C ALA A 1046 -11.96 22.04 -0.29
N ILE A 1047 -10.97 21.31 -0.79
CA ILE A 1047 -10.91 19.85 -0.70
C ILE A 1047 -10.24 19.52 0.64
N ASP A 1048 -10.93 18.77 1.50
CA ASP A 1048 -10.53 18.55 2.90
C ASP A 1048 -9.89 17.16 3.16
N GLY A 1049 -9.76 16.32 2.13
CA GLY A 1049 -9.16 15.00 2.25
C GLY A 1049 -9.27 14.16 0.97
N ASP A 1050 -8.72 12.96 1.01
CA ASP A 1050 -8.68 12.04 -0.13
C ASP A 1050 -10.07 11.73 -0.66
N ARG A 1051 -10.17 11.50 -1.98
CA ARG A 1051 -11.43 11.20 -2.67
C ARG A 1051 -11.30 10.00 -3.60
N LEU A 1052 -12.33 9.15 -3.62
CA LEU A 1052 -12.55 8.18 -4.67
C LEU A 1052 -13.62 8.71 -5.62
N LEU A 1053 -13.22 9.03 -6.85
CA LEU A 1053 -14.13 9.36 -7.94
C LEU A 1053 -14.51 8.06 -8.63
N PHE A 1054 -15.74 7.60 -8.40
CA PHE A 1054 -16.22 6.34 -8.95
C PHE A 1054 -17.21 6.62 -10.08
N GLN A 1055 -16.85 6.29 -11.32
CA GLN A 1055 -17.72 6.44 -12.48
C GLN A 1055 -18.32 5.09 -12.85
N ALA A 1056 -19.62 5.04 -12.98
CA ALA A 1056 -20.33 3.78 -13.09
C ALA A 1056 -21.37 3.84 -14.21
N HIS A 1057 -21.32 2.86 -15.12
CA HIS A 1057 -22.48 2.56 -15.95
C HIS A 1057 -23.32 1.48 -15.25
N HIS A 1058 -24.64 1.68 -15.22
CA HIS A 1058 -25.57 0.75 -14.59
C HIS A 1058 -26.48 0.12 -15.65
N ALA A 1059 -26.28 -1.17 -15.95
CA ALA A 1059 -27.14 -1.90 -16.89
C ALA A 1059 -28.57 -2.11 -16.34
N ALA A 1060 -28.73 -2.07 -15.01
CA ALA A 1060 -30.00 -2.09 -14.30
C ALA A 1060 -29.96 -1.04 -13.17
N PRO A 1061 -31.12 -0.53 -12.70
CA PRO A 1061 -31.16 0.46 -11.63
C PRO A 1061 -30.34 0.04 -10.40
N PHE A 1062 -29.48 0.93 -9.90
CA PHE A 1062 -28.62 0.63 -8.77
C PHE A 1062 -29.43 0.35 -7.50
N ALA A 1063 -29.17 -0.79 -6.86
CA ALA A 1063 -29.79 -1.18 -5.60
C ALA A 1063 -28.70 -1.64 -4.62
N PRO A 1064 -28.22 -0.78 -3.71
CA PRO A 1064 -27.02 -1.05 -2.91
C PRO A 1064 -27.16 -2.29 -2.00
N ALA A 1065 -28.36 -2.59 -1.52
CA ALA A 1065 -28.63 -3.75 -0.67
C ALA A 1065 -28.72 -5.09 -1.44
N ALA A 1066 -28.76 -5.06 -2.79
CA ALA A 1066 -28.75 -6.26 -3.61
C ALA A 1066 -27.31 -6.78 -3.84
N ALA A 1067 -27.18 -8.00 -4.35
CA ALA A 1067 -25.91 -8.46 -4.88
C ALA A 1067 -25.47 -7.56 -6.05
N GLN A 1068 -24.18 -7.32 -6.18
CA GLN A 1068 -23.57 -6.55 -7.26
C GLN A 1068 -22.70 -7.48 -8.10
N VAL A 1069 -22.60 -7.20 -9.38
CA VAL A 1069 -21.68 -7.87 -10.31
C VAL A 1069 -21.25 -6.84 -11.33
N GLY A 1070 -19.99 -6.88 -11.74
CA GLY A 1070 -19.48 -5.87 -12.66
C GLY A 1070 -18.06 -6.10 -13.11
N ILE A 1071 -17.61 -5.22 -13.99
CA ILE A 1071 -16.27 -5.19 -14.55
C ILE A 1071 -15.65 -3.84 -14.23
N LEU A 1072 -14.49 -3.83 -13.58
CA LEU A 1072 -13.67 -2.63 -13.42
C LEU A 1072 -12.89 -2.39 -14.72
N ILE A 1073 -13.05 -1.21 -15.31
CA ILE A 1073 -12.52 -0.86 -16.64
C ILE A 1073 -11.15 -0.23 -16.54
N ASP A 1074 -10.97 0.79 -15.70
CA ASP A 1074 -9.70 1.50 -15.51
C ASP A 1074 -9.63 2.07 -14.08
N GLU A 1075 -8.41 2.28 -13.60
CA GLU A 1075 -8.09 2.87 -12.29
C GLU A 1075 -6.79 3.68 -12.37
N TRP A 1076 -6.81 4.88 -11.79
CA TRP A 1076 -5.59 5.67 -11.59
C TRP A 1076 -5.71 6.59 -10.37
N THR A 1077 -4.57 6.99 -9.82
CA THR A 1077 -4.50 7.95 -8.70
C THR A 1077 -3.70 9.18 -9.11
N GLU A 1078 -4.27 10.35 -8.83
CA GLU A 1078 -3.65 11.65 -8.97
C GLU A 1078 -3.48 12.28 -7.58
N VAL A 1079 -2.55 13.21 -7.45
CA VAL A 1079 -2.33 13.95 -6.20
C VAL A 1079 -2.50 15.43 -6.49
N ILE A 1080 -3.49 16.04 -5.87
CA ILE A 1080 -3.62 17.50 -5.86
C ILE A 1080 -2.60 18.04 -4.85
N PRO A 1081 -1.56 18.76 -5.29
CA PRO A 1081 -0.54 19.27 -4.39
C PRO A 1081 -1.14 20.32 -3.44
N THR A 1082 -0.69 20.34 -2.20
CA THR A 1082 -1.03 21.42 -1.28
C THR A 1082 -0.39 22.74 -1.72
N GLU A 1083 -1.06 23.87 -1.45
CA GLU A 1083 -0.51 25.20 -1.76
C GLU A 1083 0.72 25.54 -0.88
N ASN A 1084 0.77 24.97 0.32
CA ASN A 1084 1.84 25.18 1.30
C ASN A 1084 2.46 23.84 1.69
N ILE A 1085 3.80 23.79 1.78
CA ILE A 1085 4.57 22.61 2.20
C ILE A 1085 5.47 22.99 3.37
N THR A 1086 5.52 22.14 4.40
CA THR A 1086 6.42 22.35 5.54
C THR A 1086 7.82 21.81 5.22
N THR A 1087 8.78 22.72 5.00
CA THR A 1087 10.21 22.36 4.84
C THR A 1087 10.96 22.38 6.17
N GLY A 1088 12.09 21.68 6.26
CA GLY A 1088 12.93 21.64 7.45
C GLY A 1088 14.22 22.44 7.30
N VAL A 1089 14.71 23.06 8.36
CA VAL A 1089 16.05 23.67 8.40
C VAL A 1089 16.86 23.06 9.53
N ALA A 1090 18.02 22.51 9.20
CA ALA A 1090 19.00 22.02 10.17
C ALA A 1090 20.07 23.08 10.41
N PHE A 1091 20.19 23.58 11.63
CA PHE A 1091 21.19 24.57 12.01
C PHE A 1091 22.37 23.88 12.70
N HIS A 1092 23.59 24.32 12.38
CA HIS A 1092 24.74 24.03 13.22
C HIS A 1092 24.70 24.96 14.42
N PHE A 1093 24.26 24.44 15.56
CA PHE A 1093 24.22 25.18 16.81
C PHE A 1093 25.25 24.58 17.76
N ASP A 1094 26.24 25.38 18.15
CA ASP A 1094 27.26 25.02 19.13
C ASP A 1094 26.62 25.07 20.54
N GLN A 1095 25.90 24.00 20.89
CA GLN A 1095 25.33 23.85 22.23
C GLN A 1095 26.48 23.77 23.24
N PRO A 1096 26.37 24.37 24.44
CA PRO A 1096 27.38 24.19 25.48
C PRO A 1096 27.56 22.69 25.76
N ASN A 1097 28.75 22.15 25.45
CA ASN A 1097 29.18 20.77 25.76
C ASN A 1097 29.29 20.47 27.28
N SER A 1098 28.66 21.30 28.11
CA SER A 1098 28.67 21.24 29.56
C SER A 1098 27.61 20.26 30.06
N GLU A 1099 27.73 18.98 29.71
CA GLU A 1099 27.02 17.93 30.44
C GLU A 1099 27.88 17.54 31.64
N PRO A 1100 27.34 17.50 32.88
CA PRO A 1100 28.11 17.04 34.02
C PRO A 1100 28.56 15.59 33.73
N PRO A 1101 29.89 15.29 33.71
CA PRO A 1101 30.39 14.02 33.18
C PRO A 1101 30.03 12.77 34.00
N GLN A 1102 29.17 12.89 35.02
CA GLN A 1102 28.85 11.85 35.99
C GLN A 1102 27.49 12.15 36.68
N GLY A 1103 26.36 11.89 36.03
CA GLY A 1103 25.06 11.90 36.70
C GLY A 1103 24.86 10.62 37.53
N PHE A 1104 24.76 10.72 38.86
CA PHE A 1104 24.48 9.56 39.73
C PHE A 1104 23.03 9.57 40.23
N LEU A 1105 22.41 8.39 40.27
CA LEU A 1105 21.13 8.19 40.93
C LEU A 1105 21.35 7.90 42.42
N LEU A 1106 20.92 8.82 43.29
CA LEU A 1106 20.92 8.62 44.74
C LEU A 1106 19.63 7.91 45.16
N MET A 1107 19.75 6.70 45.70
CA MET A 1107 18.63 5.89 46.16
C MET A 1107 18.67 5.76 47.69
N THR A 1108 17.52 5.92 48.36
CA THR A 1108 17.37 5.55 49.78
C THR A 1108 16.55 4.26 49.89
N PRO A 1109 16.83 3.39 50.89
CA PRO A 1109 16.07 2.15 51.04
C PRO A 1109 14.64 2.45 51.49
N THR A 1110 13.67 1.72 50.94
CA THR A 1110 12.24 1.82 51.32
C THR A 1110 11.99 1.28 52.73
N ASP A 1111 12.86 0.39 53.22
CA ASP A 1111 12.82 -0.19 54.56
C ASP A 1111 14.24 -0.34 55.13
N PHE A 1112 14.44 0.03 56.39
CA PHE A 1112 15.75 0.04 57.05
C PHE A 1112 16.18 -1.36 57.52
N ARG A 1113 16.31 -2.30 56.57
CA ARG A 1113 16.63 -3.71 56.83
C ARG A 1113 18.12 -4.00 57.02
N GLY A 1114 18.98 -2.99 56.85
CA GLY A 1114 20.44 -3.12 56.94
C GLY A 1114 21.12 -3.65 55.66
N GLY A 1115 20.40 -3.87 54.57
CA GLY A 1115 20.94 -4.28 53.27
C GLY A 1115 19.95 -4.03 52.12
N TRP A 1116 20.46 -3.99 50.89
CA TRP A 1116 19.67 -3.78 49.67
C TRP A 1116 19.16 -5.10 49.10
N VAL A 1117 17.91 -5.12 48.63
CA VAL A 1117 17.38 -6.18 47.77
C VAL A 1117 17.28 -5.65 46.34
N TRP A 1118 17.49 -6.52 45.35
CA TRP A 1118 17.48 -6.13 43.93
C TRP A 1118 16.20 -5.39 43.49
N ALA A 1119 15.05 -5.77 44.04
CA ALA A 1119 13.78 -5.09 43.77
C ALA A 1119 13.82 -3.61 44.19
N ASP A 1120 14.49 -3.27 45.30
CA ASP A 1120 14.63 -1.88 45.76
C ASP A 1120 15.37 -1.02 44.72
N ILE A 1121 16.32 -1.61 43.97
CA ILE A 1121 17.08 -0.94 42.90
C ILE A 1121 16.21 -0.71 41.66
N ILE A 1122 15.46 -1.74 41.24
CA ILE A 1122 14.56 -1.64 40.09
C ILE A 1122 13.47 -0.61 40.37
N ASP A 1123 12.83 -0.69 41.54
CA ASP A 1123 11.72 0.18 41.90
C ASP A 1123 12.17 1.63 42.01
N GLY A 1124 13.36 1.90 42.56
CA GLY A 1124 13.88 3.26 42.60
C GLY A 1124 14.31 3.80 41.23
N LEU A 1125 14.74 2.96 40.29
CA LEU A 1125 14.96 3.40 38.90
C LEU A 1125 13.63 3.77 38.24
N ASN A 1126 12.60 2.94 38.39
CA ASN A 1126 11.27 3.19 37.86
C ASN A 1126 10.64 4.45 38.48
N GLU A 1127 10.76 4.61 39.80
CA GLU A 1127 10.31 5.82 40.50
C GLU A 1127 11.05 7.06 39.99
N THR A 1128 12.35 6.95 39.67
CA THR A 1128 13.13 8.07 39.13
C THR A 1128 12.65 8.48 37.75
N LEU A 1129 12.38 7.51 36.86
CA LEU A 1129 11.83 7.79 35.53
C LEU A 1129 10.44 8.41 35.62
N ASP A 1130 9.61 7.91 36.53
CA ASP A 1130 8.30 8.47 36.82
C ASP A 1130 8.39 9.88 37.42
N ALA A 1131 9.35 10.14 38.31
CA ALA A 1131 9.57 11.44 38.91
C ALA A 1131 10.09 12.45 37.88
N ALA A 1132 10.94 12.03 36.93
CA ALA A 1132 11.41 12.87 35.83
C ALA A 1132 10.24 13.41 34.99
N LYS A 1133 9.23 12.58 34.71
CA LYS A 1133 7.99 12.99 34.02
C LYS A 1133 7.14 13.96 34.84
N ARG A 1134 7.19 13.88 36.17
CA ARG A 1134 6.38 14.69 37.10
C ARG A 1134 7.04 16.02 37.51
N ARG A 1135 8.26 16.34 37.04
CA ARG A 1135 8.96 17.61 37.35
C ARG A 1135 8.32 18.84 36.69
N ALA A 1136 7.46 18.67 35.70
CA ALA A 1136 6.76 19.75 35.00
C ALA A 1136 5.36 20.04 35.57
N VAL A 1137 5.07 19.61 36.80
CA VAL A 1137 3.80 19.94 37.47
C VAL A 1137 3.87 21.38 37.99
N GLU A 1138 2.97 22.23 37.52
CA GLU A 1138 2.83 23.65 37.89
C GLU A 1138 1.65 23.84 38.86
N PRO A 1139 1.57 24.95 39.61
CA PRO A 1139 0.43 25.27 40.48
C PRO A 1139 -0.94 25.10 39.80
N GLU A 1140 -1.07 25.56 38.55
CA GLU A 1140 -2.32 25.48 37.79
C GLU A 1140 -2.80 24.03 37.59
N HIS A 1141 -1.88 23.08 37.54
CA HIS A 1141 -2.19 21.65 37.43
C HIS A 1141 -2.71 21.05 38.75
N ILE A 1142 -2.45 21.68 39.89
CA ILE A 1142 -2.82 21.20 41.24
C ILE A 1142 -4.05 21.94 41.77
N ASP A 1143 -4.21 23.23 41.47
CA ASP A 1143 -5.24 24.12 42.04
C ASP A 1143 -6.68 23.61 41.86
N ALA A 1144 -6.96 22.92 40.75
CA ALA A 1144 -8.29 22.35 40.47
C ALA A 1144 -8.53 20.99 41.15
N THR A 1145 -7.56 20.45 41.88
CA THR A 1145 -7.61 19.10 42.47
C THR A 1145 -7.77 19.14 43.99
N PRO A 1146 -8.21 18.03 44.63
CA PRO A 1146 -8.23 17.96 46.09
C PRO A 1146 -6.85 18.13 46.76
N TYR A 1147 -5.75 18.01 46.01
CA TYR A 1147 -4.40 18.27 46.49
C TYR A 1147 -4.17 19.76 46.84
N ALA A 1148 -4.90 20.69 46.23
CA ALA A 1148 -4.77 22.13 46.50
C ALA A 1148 -5.01 22.50 47.98
N GLN A 1149 -5.76 21.68 48.74
CA GLN A 1149 -5.98 21.87 50.18
C GLN A 1149 -4.76 21.53 51.05
N PHE A 1150 -3.80 20.78 50.48
CA PHE A 1150 -2.60 20.32 51.16
C PHE A 1150 -1.32 21.01 50.65
N VAL A 1151 -1.40 21.68 49.50
CA VAL A 1151 -0.25 22.26 48.78
C VAL A 1151 -0.06 23.79 48.95
N PRO A 1152 -0.75 24.57 49.81
CA PRO A 1152 -0.20 25.84 50.25
C PRO A 1152 0.84 25.55 51.36
N ALA A 1153 2.13 25.52 51.00
CA ALA A 1153 3.16 24.94 51.85
C ALA A 1153 3.74 25.89 52.93
N THR A 1154 3.40 27.18 52.92
CA THR A 1154 3.75 28.11 54.01
C THR A 1154 2.52 28.70 54.65
N ILE A 1155 2.21 28.22 55.86
CA ILE A 1155 1.15 28.75 56.71
C ILE A 1155 1.81 29.43 57.90
N ALA A 1156 1.47 30.69 58.13
CA ALA A 1156 1.85 31.40 59.33
C ALA A 1156 0.61 31.76 60.15
N SER A 1157 0.70 31.58 61.45
CA SER A 1157 -0.30 32.08 62.39
C SER A 1157 -0.14 33.59 62.55
N THR A 1158 -1.27 34.30 62.50
CA THR A 1158 -1.34 35.76 62.67
C THR A 1158 -2.27 36.11 63.83
N LEU A 1159 -1.86 37.03 64.70
CA LEU A 1159 -2.70 37.63 65.73
C LEU A 1159 -2.60 39.15 65.64
N HIS A 1160 -3.69 39.85 65.97
CA HIS A 1160 -3.66 41.32 66.06
C HIS A 1160 -2.70 41.80 67.16
N HIS A 1161 -2.57 41.04 68.25
CA HIS A 1161 -1.62 41.31 69.33
C HIS A 1161 -0.64 40.12 69.43
N PRO A 1162 0.69 40.33 69.46
CA PRO A 1162 1.68 39.27 69.38
C PRO A 1162 1.86 38.52 70.71
N LEU A 1163 0.81 37.84 71.17
CA LEU A 1163 0.79 37.08 72.42
C LEU A 1163 1.63 35.78 72.37
N SER A 1164 2.12 35.40 71.19
CA SER A 1164 2.95 34.21 70.90
C SER A 1164 3.91 34.51 69.73
N ILE A 1165 4.75 33.54 69.36
CA ILE A 1165 5.67 33.66 68.20
C ILE A 1165 4.87 33.48 66.91
N MET A 1166 4.63 34.60 66.20
CA MET A 1166 3.75 34.71 65.04
C MET A 1166 4.40 35.55 63.93
N LEU A 1167 3.96 35.37 62.68
CA LEU A 1167 4.42 36.12 61.52
C LEU A 1167 3.23 36.75 60.80
N ASN A 1168 3.11 38.08 60.86
CA ASN A 1168 2.01 38.82 60.23
C ASN A 1168 2.45 39.43 58.89
N TYR A 1169 2.06 38.78 57.79
CA TYR A 1169 2.36 39.27 56.44
C TYR A 1169 1.67 40.60 56.08
N ALA A 1170 0.62 41.01 56.82
CA ALA A 1170 -0.06 42.29 56.56
C ALA A 1170 0.82 43.52 56.82
N VAL A 1171 1.88 43.38 57.63
CA VAL A 1171 2.87 44.44 57.91
C VAL A 1171 3.68 44.75 56.65
N VAL A 1172 4.01 43.75 55.84
CA VAL A 1172 4.77 43.89 54.58
C VAL A 1172 4.01 44.73 53.56
N ASN A 1173 2.67 44.60 53.52
CA ASN A 1173 1.79 45.35 52.62
C ASN A 1173 1.25 46.67 53.23
N ASN A 1174 1.72 47.07 54.42
CA ASN A 1174 1.29 48.28 55.13
C ASN A 1174 -0.22 48.33 55.46
N PHE A 1175 -0.87 47.17 55.64
CA PHE A 1175 -2.28 47.09 56.02
C PHE A 1175 -2.52 47.21 57.54
N ALA A 1176 -1.48 47.00 58.35
CA ALA A 1176 -1.49 47.18 59.80
C ALA A 1176 -0.15 47.82 60.24
N ARG A 1177 -0.21 48.87 61.07
CA ARG A 1177 0.94 49.35 61.83
C ARG A 1177 0.96 48.63 63.17
N VAL A 1178 2.12 48.10 63.56
CA VAL A 1178 2.37 47.69 64.93
C VAL A 1178 3.05 48.89 65.59
N ASP A 1179 2.33 49.66 66.38
CA ASP A 1179 2.95 50.77 67.12
C ASP A 1179 3.82 50.17 68.25
N ALA A 1180 5.03 50.71 68.45
CA ALA A 1180 5.97 50.23 69.46
C ALA A 1180 5.38 50.29 70.90
N GLU A 1181 4.41 51.16 71.14
CA GLU A 1181 3.67 51.26 72.41
C GLU A 1181 2.77 50.04 72.70
N GLU A 1182 2.41 49.23 71.70
CA GLU A 1182 1.53 48.06 71.86
C GLU A 1182 2.28 46.74 72.17
N ILE A 1183 3.62 46.75 72.18
CA ILE A 1183 4.47 45.55 72.43
C ILE A 1183 4.95 45.44 73.90
N VAL A 1184 4.71 46.44 74.74
CA VAL A 1184 5.16 46.50 76.15
C VAL A 1184 4.30 45.68 77.10
#